data_AF-A0A401LZS2-F1
#
_entry.id   AF-A0A401LZS2-F1
#
_cell.length_a   1.000
_cell.length_b   1.000
_cell.length_c   1.000
_cell.angle_alpha   90.00
_cell.angle_beta   90.00
_cell.angle_gamma   90.00
#
_symmetry.space_group_name_H-M   'P 1'
#
loop_
_entity.id
_entity.type
_entity.pdbx_description
1 polymer ?
#
loop_
_entity_poly.entity_id
_entity_poly.type
_entity_poly.pdbx_seq_one_letter_code
_entity_poly.pdbx_strand_id
1 'polypeptide(L)'
;MLFTGHILQVQSQIQNNYTDKLIKLGSNDSFFEIWKLHNDSAAYFEPSMRFYAQMCIGNAFNRPELLIKSIDSLYTYYASEDYPPKYKYLKAKALFELGKYNELAVYCKSIEKDSLSQTGPEFAWIESVARQLDGTPDSRIDFNKEICTIPIPQDFPLRIPVQINDIEIPNVIIDTGAPFTFLSYATAEKCNVHMLRDTVIVGSYLGDIKAVTGIIDKMQVGNIVYHNINVQIASPQAPDYFSQSNTLGMQELMKLSSIEFSPGKVTFRKNAQKKVLQPNVCFRDGHPYIQHLNNNKKEEYMFDTGYDSNLIYTNNSIQENSLEWHSILENPVQFLTRQGHNDIAGTCEGLLGFPYTSSFESCILDLDQMTFSGKGYRTHPLHYSICINNGDFIRLDANRKWFEATTDEKGRWIIRMFLEFLKERSEICIQYTDSLLTKYEKQLVEEGSKTTILNIRAAAFAAIGDYTSAIKVTKSFIETAPDLKGGLNKCIALEPIGKPNIDWHSSESILPATLTDNGLCVNAKINKTTSEVYFSPDKKECQISSKDATKYQMKIIEFEDDSMTNRKIAIAEELILGNTTVRNVQFFINDEVDNICLGNNLLRLIPQYSMGTNQITLSDQTINTDKKGIEYPLLNIQNILCYYRPTNNDVESFAIGNTLPGMQTITLKELLEQNKKVTINIRNMHIQLK
;
A
#
# COMPACT_ATOMS: atom_id res chain seq x y z
N MET A 1 43.72 -18.20 52.97
CA MET A 1 42.66 -17.21 53.26
C MET A 1 42.64 -16.00 52.31
N LEU A 2 43.78 -15.51 51.78
CA LEU A 2 43.78 -14.35 50.86
C LEU A 2 43.21 -14.63 49.45
N PHE A 3 43.40 -15.85 48.91
CA PHE A 3 42.88 -16.23 47.58
C PHE A 3 41.34 -16.38 47.53
N THR A 4 40.73 -16.88 48.61
CA THR A 4 39.28 -17.06 48.72
C THR A 4 38.55 -15.72 48.85
N GLY A 5 39.15 -14.72 49.52
CA GLY A 5 38.57 -13.37 49.64
C GLY A 5 38.54 -12.62 48.31
N HIS A 6 39.60 -12.71 47.51
CA HIS A 6 39.66 -12.08 46.18
C HIS A 6 38.68 -12.71 45.17
N ILE A 7 38.51 -14.04 45.20
CA ILE A 7 37.54 -14.73 44.32
C ILE A 7 36.10 -14.33 44.67
N LEU A 8 35.77 -14.26 45.96
CA LEU A 8 34.44 -13.82 46.43
C LEU A 8 34.16 -12.35 46.07
N GLN A 9 35.17 -11.48 46.16
CA GLN A 9 35.03 -10.07 45.81
C GLN A 9 34.87 -9.87 44.30
N VAL A 10 35.59 -10.61 43.47
CA VAL A 10 35.44 -10.59 41.99
C VAL A 10 34.09 -11.18 41.58
N GLN A 11 33.64 -12.27 42.19
CA GLN A 11 32.31 -12.84 41.94
C GLN A 11 31.20 -11.86 42.30
N SER A 12 31.27 -11.22 43.48
CA SER A 12 30.31 -10.20 43.90
C SER A 12 30.28 -8.99 42.96
N GLN A 13 31.44 -8.50 42.50
CA GLN A 13 31.51 -7.41 41.51
C GLN A 13 30.91 -7.79 40.15
N ILE A 14 31.15 -9.02 39.69
CA ILE A 14 30.56 -9.53 38.45
C ILE A 14 29.03 -9.61 38.58
N GLN A 15 28.52 -10.15 39.69
CA GLN A 15 27.08 -10.25 39.96
C GLN A 15 26.39 -8.87 40.03
N ASN A 16 27.01 -7.88 40.69
CA ASN A 16 26.46 -6.52 40.78
C ASN A 16 26.36 -5.87 39.39
N ASN A 17 27.39 -6.02 38.54
CA ASN A 17 27.39 -5.46 37.19
C ASN A 17 26.27 -6.06 36.30
N TYR A 18 26.04 -7.38 36.40
CA TYR A 18 24.94 -8.03 35.68
C TYR A 18 23.56 -7.58 36.17
N THR A 19 23.42 -7.36 37.48
CA THR A 19 22.18 -6.87 38.11
C THR A 19 21.84 -5.45 37.67
N ASP A 20 22.79 -4.53 37.76
CA ASP A 20 22.62 -3.13 37.33
C ASP A 20 22.28 -3.05 35.83
N LYS A 21 22.95 -3.89 35.03
CA LYS A 21 22.67 -4.00 33.60
C LYS A 21 21.25 -4.50 33.33
N LEU A 22 20.80 -5.54 34.02
CA LEU A 22 19.46 -6.08 33.85
C LEU A 22 18.37 -5.07 34.24
N ILE A 23 18.54 -4.37 35.36
CA ILE A 23 17.63 -3.31 35.81
C ILE A 23 17.56 -2.19 34.77
N LYS A 24 18.72 -1.73 34.27
CA LYS A 24 18.78 -0.70 33.23
C LYS A 24 18.06 -1.13 31.95
N LEU A 25 18.25 -2.38 31.52
CA LEU A 25 17.55 -2.92 30.34
C LEU A 25 16.03 -3.01 30.57
N GLY A 26 15.62 -3.41 31.78
CA GLY A 26 14.21 -3.49 32.18
C GLY A 26 13.51 -2.13 32.22
N SER A 27 14.20 -1.08 32.71
CA SER A 27 13.66 0.29 32.71
C SER A 27 13.50 0.89 31.30
N ASN A 28 14.23 0.36 30.32
CA ASN A 28 14.20 0.82 28.93
C ASN A 28 13.39 -0.13 28.01
N ASP A 29 12.65 -1.09 28.59
CA ASP A 29 11.89 -2.11 27.83
C ASP A 29 12.71 -2.80 26.72
N SER A 30 14.00 -3.02 26.99
CA SER A 30 14.98 -3.62 26.08
C SER A 30 14.91 -5.15 26.14
N PHE A 31 13.74 -5.69 25.77
CA PHE A 31 13.38 -7.10 26.04
C PHE A 31 14.25 -8.12 25.31
N PHE A 32 14.69 -7.82 24.08
CA PHE A 32 15.57 -8.71 23.31
C PHE A 32 16.93 -8.88 23.98
N GLU A 33 17.46 -7.80 24.54
CA GLU A 33 18.71 -7.78 25.30
C GLU A 33 18.58 -8.49 26.63
N ILE A 34 17.42 -8.35 27.31
CA ILE A 34 17.13 -9.10 28.53
C ILE A 34 17.11 -10.61 28.22
N TRP A 35 16.42 -11.02 27.15
CA TRP A 35 16.38 -12.42 26.71
C TRP A 35 17.78 -12.96 26.41
N LYS A 36 18.58 -12.21 25.66
CA LYS A 36 19.96 -12.58 25.33
C LYS A 36 20.83 -12.68 26.60
N LEU A 37 20.78 -11.66 27.46
CA LEU A 37 21.55 -11.62 28.70
C LEU A 37 21.18 -12.77 29.65
N HIS A 38 19.88 -13.08 29.77
CA HIS A 38 19.41 -14.22 30.54
C HIS A 38 19.94 -15.54 29.98
N ASN A 39 19.84 -15.77 28.67
CA ASN A 39 20.32 -17.03 28.08
C ASN A 39 21.84 -17.19 28.17
N ASP A 40 22.60 -16.11 27.98
CA ASP A 40 24.06 -16.15 27.97
C ASP A 40 24.65 -16.17 29.40
N SER A 41 23.92 -15.68 30.41
CA SER A 41 24.52 -15.35 31.71
C SER A 41 23.63 -15.60 32.95
N ALA A 42 22.50 -16.31 32.84
CA ALA A 42 21.61 -16.59 33.97
C ALA A 42 22.30 -17.24 35.20
N ALA A 43 23.38 -18.01 34.98
CA ALA A 43 24.15 -18.63 36.06
C ALA A 43 24.82 -17.60 37.00
N TYR A 44 25.07 -16.38 36.50
CA TYR A 44 25.70 -15.30 37.25
C TYR A 44 24.69 -14.34 37.90
N PHE A 45 23.40 -14.54 37.67
CA PHE A 45 22.38 -13.74 38.34
C PHE A 45 22.11 -14.24 39.76
N GLU A 46 21.87 -13.32 40.67
CA GLU A 46 21.18 -13.62 41.92
C GLU A 46 19.82 -14.27 41.62
N PRO A 47 19.35 -15.22 42.46
CA PRO A 47 18.09 -15.91 42.21
C PRO A 47 16.88 -15.00 41.96
N SER A 48 16.73 -13.89 42.70
CA SER A 48 15.67 -12.90 42.51
C SER A 48 15.77 -12.22 41.14
N MET A 49 16.99 -11.92 40.68
CA MET A 49 17.23 -11.31 39.37
C MET A 49 16.95 -12.26 38.22
N ARG A 50 17.13 -13.57 38.40
CA ARG A 50 16.65 -14.57 37.43
C ARG A 50 15.14 -14.50 37.27
N PHE A 51 14.38 -14.43 38.37
CA PHE A 51 12.93 -14.32 38.30
C PHE A 51 12.49 -12.97 37.72
N TYR A 52 13.18 -11.87 38.02
CA TYR A 52 12.92 -10.58 37.38
C TYR A 52 13.13 -10.64 35.86
N ALA A 53 14.24 -11.22 35.38
CA ALA A 53 14.47 -11.42 33.96
C ALA A 53 13.38 -12.29 33.31
N GLN A 54 13.00 -13.39 33.96
CA GLN A 54 11.94 -14.30 33.49
C GLN A 54 10.56 -13.62 33.47
N MET A 55 10.27 -12.72 34.40
CA MET A 55 9.07 -11.88 34.40
C MET A 55 9.06 -10.97 33.17
N CYS A 56 10.15 -10.25 32.90
CA CYS A 56 10.26 -9.40 31.70
C CYS A 56 10.12 -10.21 30.40
N ILE A 57 10.79 -11.36 30.31
CA ILE A 57 10.68 -12.29 29.19
C ILE A 57 9.25 -12.82 29.05
N GLY A 58 8.64 -13.18 30.18
CA GLY A 58 7.26 -13.64 30.32
C GLY A 58 6.26 -12.70 29.65
N ASN A 59 6.38 -11.42 30.01
CA ASN A 59 5.55 -10.33 29.54
C ASN A 59 5.75 -10.03 28.05
N ALA A 60 7.01 -9.97 27.59
CA ALA A 60 7.32 -9.52 26.24
C ALA A 60 7.21 -10.62 25.16
N PHE A 61 7.36 -11.89 25.53
CA PHE A 61 7.52 -13.00 24.56
C PHE A 61 6.39 -14.04 24.61
N ASN A 62 5.17 -13.59 24.92
CA ASN A 62 3.97 -14.44 25.00
C ASN A 62 4.22 -15.69 25.87
N ARG A 63 4.69 -15.49 27.10
CA ARG A 63 4.90 -16.55 28.10
C ARG A 63 4.19 -16.19 29.41
N PRO A 64 2.85 -16.09 29.41
CA PRO A 64 2.09 -15.61 30.56
C PRO A 64 2.19 -16.55 31.78
N GLU A 65 2.31 -17.86 31.58
CA GLU A 65 2.55 -18.81 32.69
C GLU A 65 3.91 -18.60 33.36
N LEU A 66 4.95 -18.29 32.57
CA LEU A 66 6.27 -17.94 33.11
C LEU A 66 6.18 -16.63 33.88
N LEU A 67 5.51 -15.62 33.33
CA LEU A 67 5.29 -14.33 33.98
C LEU A 67 4.65 -14.51 35.37
N ILE A 68 3.51 -15.22 35.43
CA ILE A 68 2.77 -15.44 36.68
C ILE A 68 3.65 -16.20 37.69
N LYS A 69 4.28 -17.30 37.27
CA LYS A 69 5.14 -18.11 38.13
C LYS A 69 6.34 -17.33 38.67
N SER A 70 6.96 -16.49 37.84
CA SER A 70 8.09 -15.65 38.24
C SER A 70 7.68 -14.59 39.24
N ILE A 71 6.52 -13.94 39.06
CA ILE A 71 5.95 -12.99 40.02
C ILE A 71 5.65 -13.67 41.36
N ASP A 72 5.01 -14.85 41.33
CA ASP A 72 4.70 -15.60 42.55
C ASP A 72 5.97 -16.04 43.29
N SER A 73 7.01 -16.44 42.56
CA SER A 73 8.30 -16.80 43.15
C SER A 73 9.00 -15.59 43.78
N LEU A 74 8.93 -14.41 43.16
CA LEU A 74 9.45 -13.17 43.72
C LEU A 74 8.76 -12.82 45.04
N TYR A 75 7.43 -12.84 45.07
CA TYR A 75 6.66 -12.55 46.28
C TYR A 75 6.80 -13.62 47.36
N THR A 76 6.95 -14.90 47.00
CA THR A 76 7.04 -15.98 48.00
C THR A 76 8.41 -16.04 48.68
N TYR A 77 9.49 -15.91 47.91
CA TYR A 77 10.85 -16.21 48.41
C TYR A 77 11.69 -14.99 48.71
N TYR A 78 11.35 -13.83 48.13
CA TYR A 78 12.17 -12.63 48.20
C TYR A 78 11.40 -11.41 48.69
N ALA A 79 10.27 -11.62 49.40
CA ALA A 79 9.39 -10.60 49.96
C ALA A 79 10.14 -9.53 50.78
N SER A 80 10.67 -8.52 50.11
CA SER A 80 10.88 -7.20 50.68
C SER A 80 9.58 -6.41 50.49
N GLU A 81 9.15 -5.66 51.49
CA GLU A 81 7.90 -4.88 51.51
C GLU A 81 7.75 -3.84 50.37
N ASP A 82 8.77 -3.67 49.50
CA ASP A 82 8.85 -2.61 48.46
C ASP A 82 8.95 -3.13 47.00
N TYR A 83 8.40 -4.30 46.65
CA TYR A 83 8.33 -4.65 45.23
C TYR A 83 7.37 -3.70 44.47
N PRO A 84 7.76 -3.20 43.26
CA PRO A 84 7.00 -2.19 42.55
C PRO A 84 5.52 -2.58 42.35
N PRO A 85 4.57 -1.66 42.61
CA PRO A 85 3.14 -1.88 42.35
C PRO A 85 2.83 -2.42 40.94
N LYS A 86 3.69 -2.12 39.96
CA LYS A 86 3.66 -2.65 38.58
C LYS A 86 3.58 -4.18 38.52
N TYR A 87 4.22 -4.93 39.43
CA TYR A 87 4.23 -6.40 39.35
C TYR A 87 2.86 -6.99 39.71
N LYS A 88 2.15 -6.37 40.67
CA LYS A 88 0.77 -6.76 41.02
C LYS A 88 -0.16 -6.59 39.81
N TYR A 89 0.00 -5.46 39.13
CA TYR A 89 -0.72 -5.19 37.89
C TYR A 89 -0.39 -6.18 36.77
N LEU A 90 0.88 -6.47 36.52
CA LEU A 90 1.27 -7.42 35.46
C LEU A 90 0.67 -8.81 35.68
N LYS A 91 0.64 -9.32 36.92
CA LYS A 91 -0.02 -10.61 37.21
C LYS A 91 -1.53 -10.53 36.97
N ALA A 92 -2.19 -9.47 37.44
CA ALA A 92 -3.64 -9.30 37.24
C ALA A 92 -3.99 -9.19 35.75
N LYS A 93 -3.23 -8.41 34.98
CA LYS A 93 -3.34 -8.30 33.52
C LYS A 93 -3.18 -9.66 32.84
N ALA A 94 -2.13 -10.41 33.18
CA ALA A 94 -1.90 -11.74 32.60
C ALA A 94 -3.04 -12.73 32.88
N LEU A 95 -3.58 -12.74 34.11
CA LEU A 95 -4.73 -13.58 34.47
C LEU A 95 -6.00 -13.16 33.70
N PHE A 96 -6.22 -11.86 33.53
CA PHE A 96 -7.33 -11.32 32.73
C PHE A 96 -7.22 -11.70 31.25
N GLU A 97 -6.06 -11.52 30.64
CA GLU A 97 -5.81 -11.83 29.22
C GLU A 97 -5.92 -13.33 28.92
N LEU A 98 -5.43 -14.18 29.84
CA LEU A 98 -5.61 -15.63 29.80
C LEU A 98 -7.07 -16.06 30.02
N GLY A 99 -7.92 -15.18 30.56
CA GLY A 99 -9.29 -15.47 30.93
C GLY A 99 -9.41 -16.40 32.13
N LYS A 100 -8.48 -16.32 33.08
CA LYS A 100 -8.49 -17.04 34.37
C LYS A 100 -9.29 -16.27 35.41
N TYR A 101 -10.59 -16.14 35.16
CA TYR A 101 -11.45 -15.19 35.87
C TYR A 101 -11.57 -15.47 37.36
N ASN A 102 -11.70 -16.74 37.77
CA ASN A 102 -11.80 -17.09 39.19
C ASN A 102 -10.47 -16.85 39.92
N GLU A 103 -9.36 -17.21 39.29
CA GLU A 103 -8.02 -16.95 39.85
C GLU A 103 -7.73 -15.45 39.94
N LEU A 104 -8.12 -14.68 38.92
CA LEU A 104 -8.04 -13.23 38.91
C LEU A 104 -8.84 -12.63 40.08
N ALA A 105 -10.09 -13.05 40.27
CA ALA A 105 -10.95 -12.56 41.35
C ALA A 105 -10.35 -12.87 42.74
N VAL A 106 -9.83 -14.08 42.94
CA VAL A 106 -9.13 -14.46 44.18
C VAL A 106 -7.87 -13.62 44.37
N TYR A 107 -7.06 -13.45 43.33
CA TYR A 107 -5.83 -12.66 43.38
C TYR A 107 -6.11 -11.21 43.73
N CYS A 108 -7.05 -10.55 43.05
CA CYS A 108 -7.43 -9.16 43.32
C CYS A 108 -7.98 -8.98 44.75
N LYS A 109 -8.78 -9.93 45.27
CA LYS A 109 -9.27 -9.90 46.66
C LYS A 109 -8.17 -10.06 47.71
N SER A 110 -7.05 -10.71 47.36
CA SER A 110 -5.94 -10.94 48.29
C SER A 110 -5.05 -9.72 48.52
N ILE A 111 -5.20 -8.67 47.70
CA ILE A 111 -4.38 -7.45 47.78
C ILE A 111 -5.00 -6.49 48.80
N GLU A 112 -4.22 -6.09 49.81
CA GLU A 112 -4.66 -5.16 50.84
C GLU A 112 -5.06 -3.78 50.26
N LYS A 113 -6.09 -3.16 50.85
CA LYS A 113 -6.67 -1.91 50.33
C LYS A 113 -5.66 -0.74 50.25
N ASP A 114 -4.72 -0.66 51.19
CA ASP A 114 -3.72 0.42 51.21
C ASP A 114 -2.70 0.28 50.07
N SER A 115 -2.43 -0.96 49.61
CA SER A 115 -1.61 -1.25 48.43
C SER A 115 -2.26 -0.84 47.10
N LEU A 116 -3.58 -0.70 47.04
CA LEU A 116 -4.32 -0.37 45.81
C LEU A 116 -4.15 1.11 45.39
N SER A 117 -3.89 1.99 46.36
CA SER A 117 -3.65 3.42 46.10
C SER A 117 -2.38 3.68 45.30
N GLN A 118 -1.44 2.74 45.30
CA GLN A 118 -0.12 2.84 44.66
C GLN A 118 -0.03 2.15 43.29
N THR A 119 -1.05 1.37 42.89
CA THR A 119 -1.04 0.56 41.65
C THR A 119 -1.61 1.27 40.41
N GLY A 120 -2.14 2.49 40.57
CA GLY A 120 -2.66 3.29 39.45
C GLY A 120 -4.08 2.92 38.97
N PRO A 121 -4.64 3.70 38.03
CA PRO A 121 -6.04 3.56 37.57
C PRO A 121 -6.30 2.26 36.80
N GLU A 122 -5.32 1.75 36.06
CA GLU A 122 -5.43 0.51 35.28
C GLU A 122 -5.68 -0.71 36.18
N PHE A 123 -4.97 -0.77 37.32
CA PHE A 123 -5.20 -1.83 38.29
C PHE A 123 -6.60 -1.76 38.90
N ALA A 124 -7.06 -0.56 39.26
CA ALA A 124 -8.39 -0.36 39.83
C ALA A 124 -9.50 -0.79 38.86
N TRP A 125 -9.30 -0.56 37.56
CA TRP A 125 -10.21 -1.07 36.54
C TRP A 125 -10.22 -2.61 36.48
N ILE A 126 -9.05 -3.27 36.38
CA ILE A 126 -8.97 -4.74 36.38
C ILE A 126 -9.60 -5.33 37.64
N GLU A 127 -9.36 -4.73 38.81
CA GLU A 127 -9.92 -5.16 40.09
C GLU A 127 -11.47 -5.10 40.10
N SER A 128 -12.04 -4.02 39.55
CA SER A 128 -13.48 -3.86 39.38
C SER A 128 -14.08 -4.90 38.43
N VAL A 129 -13.41 -5.16 37.30
CA VAL A 129 -13.80 -6.18 36.32
C VAL A 129 -13.71 -7.59 36.93
N ALA A 130 -12.62 -7.88 37.65
CA ALA A 130 -12.40 -9.17 38.31
C ALA A 130 -13.54 -9.55 39.27
N ARG A 131 -14.09 -8.59 40.03
CA ARG A 131 -15.24 -8.83 40.91
C ARG A 131 -16.51 -9.20 40.15
N GLN A 132 -16.71 -8.62 38.97
CA GLN A 132 -17.89 -8.91 38.14
C GLN A 132 -17.76 -10.26 37.42
N LEU A 133 -16.53 -10.71 37.17
CA LEU A 133 -16.23 -11.99 36.52
C LEU A 133 -16.15 -13.17 37.49
N ASP A 134 -16.27 -12.94 38.80
CA ASP A 134 -16.26 -14.00 39.82
C ASP A 134 -17.40 -15.01 39.58
N GLY A 135 -17.05 -16.29 39.44
CA GLY A 135 -17.97 -17.36 39.06
C GLY A 135 -18.19 -17.55 37.56
N THR A 136 -17.60 -16.70 36.71
CA THR A 136 -17.57 -16.92 35.26
C THR A 136 -16.62 -18.08 34.93
N PRO A 137 -17.00 -19.03 34.04
CA PRO A 137 -16.09 -20.09 33.63
C PRO A 137 -14.87 -19.52 32.90
N ASP A 138 -13.69 -20.11 33.14
CA ASP A 138 -12.45 -19.72 32.47
C ASP A 138 -12.58 -19.72 30.94
N SER A 139 -11.83 -18.82 30.30
CA SER A 139 -11.62 -18.88 28.85
C SER A 139 -11.00 -20.21 28.44
N ARG A 140 -11.44 -20.76 27.31
CA ARG A 140 -10.77 -21.90 26.66
C ARG A 140 -10.84 -21.80 25.14
N ILE A 141 -9.95 -22.55 24.48
CA ILE A 141 -9.87 -22.65 23.02
C ILE A 141 -9.90 -24.12 22.60
N ASP A 142 -10.90 -24.48 21.82
CA ASP A 142 -11.05 -25.79 21.20
C ASP A 142 -10.56 -25.70 19.75
N PHE A 143 -9.43 -26.38 19.46
CA PHE A 143 -8.80 -26.35 18.14
C PHE A 143 -8.18 -27.71 17.79
N ASN A 144 -9.05 -28.67 17.48
CA ASN A 144 -8.70 -30.09 17.36
C ASN A 144 -7.98 -30.48 16.05
N LYS A 145 -7.93 -29.60 15.05
CA LYS A 145 -7.31 -29.89 13.74
C LYS A 145 -5.91 -29.31 13.57
N GLU A 146 -5.40 -28.57 14.56
CA GLU A 146 -4.09 -27.88 14.59
C GLU A 146 -3.84 -26.84 13.47
N ILE A 147 -4.65 -26.81 12.41
CA ILE A 147 -4.61 -25.86 11.29
C ILE A 147 -6.03 -25.38 10.96
N CYS A 148 -6.17 -24.09 10.72
CA CYS A 148 -7.39 -23.43 10.26
C CYS A 148 -7.00 -22.45 9.14
N THR A 149 -7.53 -22.66 7.93
CA THR A 149 -7.31 -21.74 6.80
C THR A 149 -8.63 -21.10 6.43
N ILE A 150 -8.65 -19.78 6.38
CA ILE A 150 -9.84 -18.98 6.08
C ILE A 150 -9.54 -18.09 4.87
N PRO A 151 -10.44 -18.03 3.86
CA PRO A 151 -10.29 -17.08 2.77
C PRO A 151 -10.45 -15.65 3.28
N ILE A 152 -9.63 -14.74 2.78
CA ILE A 152 -9.68 -13.31 3.08
C ILE A 152 -9.69 -12.52 1.76
N PRO A 153 -10.24 -11.29 1.75
CA PRO A 153 -10.02 -10.36 0.65
C PRO A 153 -8.51 -10.18 0.38
N GLN A 154 -8.18 -9.88 -0.88
CA GLN A 154 -6.84 -9.43 -1.24
C GLN A 154 -6.67 -7.93 -1.04
N ASP A 155 -7.76 -7.19 -0.85
CA ASP A 155 -7.80 -5.77 -0.52
C ASP A 155 -7.91 -5.49 0.98
N PHE A 156 -7.47 -4.31 1.36
CA PHE A 156 -7.64 -3.82 2.72
C PHE A 156 -9.12 -3.47 2.99
N PRO A 157 -9.68 -3.78 4.17
CA PRO A 157 -9.05 -4.51 5.28
C PRO A 157 -9.21 -6.03 5.18
N LEU A 158 -8.35 -6.76 5.89
CA LEU A 158 -8.37 -8.22 5.97
C LEU A 158 -9.55 -8.75 6.79
N ARG A 159 -10.68 -8.97 6.13
CA ARG A 159 -11.94 -9.40 6.78
C ARG A 159 -12.14 -10.91 6.74
N ILE A 160 -12.66 -11.45 7.83
CA ILE A 160 -13.09 -12.85 7.97
C ILE A 160 -14.51 -12.93 8.53
N PRO A 161 -15.27 -13.97 8.16
CA PRO A 161 -16.50 -14.32 8.84
C PRO A 161 -16.19 -14.94 10.21
N VAL A 162 -16.94 -14.51 11.22
CA VAL A 162 -16.87 -15.03 12.59
C VAL A 162 -18.28 -15.28 13.09
N GLN A 163 -18.49 -16.37 13.82
CA GLN A 163 -19.77 -16.61 14.49
C GLN A 163 -19.62 -16.26 15.98
N ILE A 164 -20.48 -15.38 16.51
CA ILE A 164 -20.50 -14.97 17.91
C ILE A 164 -21.87 -15.37 18.48
N ASN A 165 -21.89 -16.20 19.53
CA ASN A 165 -23.12 -16.70 20.16
C ASN A 165 -24.15 -17.20 19.12
N ASP A 166 -23.65 -18.03 18.20
CA ASP A 166 -24.38 -18.64 17.09
C ASP A 166 -24.87 -17.68 15.99
N ILE A 167 -24.52 -16.38 16.05
CA ILE A 167 -24.83 -15.39 15.02
C ILE A 167 -23.61 -15.10 14.15
N GLU A 168 -23.78 -15.19 12.83
CA GLU A 168 -22.72 -14.89 11.87
C GLU A 168 -22.51 -13.37 11.70
N ILE A 169 -21.24 -12.97 11.81
CA ILE A 169 -20.72 -11.63 11.57
C ILE A 169 -19.74 -11.73 10.39
N PRO A 170 -20.10 -11.24 9.19
CA PRO A 170 -19.36 -11.54 7.96
C PRO A 170 -18.04 -10.78 7.81
N ASN A 171 -17.87 -9.66 8.54
CA ASN A 171 -16.87 -8.65 8.23
C ASN A 171 -16.01 -8.25 9.45
N VAL A 172 -15.43 -9.23 10.16
CA VAL A 172 -14.50 -8.96 11.28
C VAL A 172 -13.08 -8.80 10.74
N ILE A 173 -12.41 -7.70 11.09
CA ILE A 173 -11.04 -7.38 10.63
C ILE A 173 -10.03 -8.15 11.48
N ILE A 174 -9.05 -8.81 10.85
CA ILE A 174 -7.88 -9.35 11.57
C ILE A 174 -6.92 -8.19 11.82
N ASP A 175 -6.72 -7.86 13.09
CA ASP A 175 -6.02 -6.65 13.49
C ASP A 175 -4.92 -6.98 14.50
N THR A 176 -3.67 -7.12 14.02
CA THR A 176 -2.52 -7.31 14.90
C THR A 176 -2.12 -6.05 15.66
N GLY A 177 -2.58 -4.87 15.21
CA GLY A 177 -2.41 -3.61 15.92
C GLY A 177 -3.39 -3.44 17.08
N ALA A 178 -4.47 -4.21 17.16
CA ALA A 178 -5.40 -4.19 18.28
C ALA A 178 -4.97 -5.15 19.40
N PRO A 179 -4.73 -4.68 20.63
CA PRO A 179 -4.34 -5.55 21.75
C PRO A 179 -5.50 -6.45 22.21
N PHE A 180 -6.73 -5.94 22.13
CA PHE A 180 -7.97 -6.64 22.49
C PHE A 180 -8.86 -6.86 21.26
N THR A 181 -9.62 -7.95 21.24
CA THR A 181 -10.76 -8.10 20.32
C THR A 181 -11.79 -7.02 20.63
N PHE A 182 -12.25 -6.30 19.59
CA PHE A 182 -13.14 -5.16 19.73
C PHE A 182 -14.43 -5.37 18.94
N LEU A 183 -15.57 -5.05 19.56
CA LEU A 183 -16.88 -5.08 18.91
C LEU A 183 -17.53 -3.70 18.93
N SER A 184 -18.23 -3.38 17.85
CA SER A 184 -19.22 -2.31 17.89
C SER A 184 -20.34 -2.64 18.88
N TYR A 185 -20.95 -1.61 19.45
CA TYR A 185 -22.11 -1.77 20.34
C TYR A 185 -23.24 -2.56 19.65
N ALA A 186 -23.55 -2.23 18.39
CA ALA A 186 -24.60 -2.89 17.62
C ALA A 186 -24.34 -4.39 17.41
N THR A 187 -23.09 -4.79 17.16
CA THR A 187 -22.71 -6.21 17.08
C THR A 187 -22.86 -6.89 18.43
N ALA A 188 -22.40 -6.26 19.50
CA ALA A 188 -22.49 -6.82 20.85
C ALA A 188 -23.95 -7.05 21.28
N GLU A 189 -24.84 -6.08 21.05
CA GLU A 189 -26.28 -6.24 21.29
C GLU A 189 -26.87 -7.34 20.43
N LYS A 190 -26.60 -7.33 19.12
CA LYS A 190 -27.12 -8.34 18.19
C LYS A 190 -26.74 -9.76 18.63
N CYS A 191 -25.50 -9.95 19.06
CA CYS A 191 -24.94 -11.23 19.48
C CYS A 191 -25.20 -11.58 20.95
N ASN A 192 -25.99 -10.77 21.69
CA ASN A 192 -26.25 -10.98 23.11
C ASN A 192 -24.98 -11.15 23.95
N VAL A 193 -23.96 -10.33 23.68
CA VAL A 193 -22.70 -10.34 24.46
C VAL A 193 -22.97 -9.83 25.87
N HIS A 194 -22.42 -10.49 26.88
CA HIS A 194 -22.63 -10.08 28.27
C HIS A 194 -21.74 -8.88 28.61
N MET A 195 -22.32 -7.68 28.61
CA MET A 195 -21.62 -6.43 28.94
C MET A 195 -21.50 -6.22 30.45
N LEU A 196 -20.29 -5.93 30.92
CA LEU A 196 -20.01 -5.57 32.31
C LEU A 196 -20.35 -4.09 32.57
N ARG A 197 -20.40 -3.73 33.85
CA ARG A 197 -20.65 -2.36 34.32
C ARG A 197 -19.33 -1.67 34.65
N ASP A 198 -18.47 -1.53 33.66
CA ASP A 198 -17.21 -0.82 33.74
C ASP A 198 -17.13 0.28 32.68
N THR A 199 -16.01 0.99 32.65
CA THR A 199 -15.66 1.89 31.55
C THR A 199 -14.16 1.86 31.41
N VAL A 200 -13.70 1.62 30.18
CA VAL A 200 -12.30 1.65 29.81
C VAL A 200 -12.10 2.62 28.64
N ILE A 201 -10.92 3.20 28.57
CA ILE A 201 -10.51 4.03 27.44
C ILE A 201 -9.71 3.16 26.48
N VAL A 202 -10.17 3.09 25.23
CA VAL A 202 -9.46 2.41 24.16
C VAL A 202 -8.84 3.49 23.28
N GLY A 203 -7.51 3.54 23.25
CA GLY A 203 -6.75 4.42 22.37
C GLY A 203 -6.78 3.92 20.93
N SER A 204 -6.85 4.85 19.99
CA SER A 204 -6.75 4.55 18.56
C SER A 204 -6.02 5.68 17.82
N TYR A 205 -5.64 5.42 16.57
CA TYR A 205 -5.12 6.47 15.68
C TYR A 205 -6.10 7.65 15.50
N LEU A 206 -7.41 7.41 15.63
CA LEU A 206 -8.46 8.42 15.48
C LEU A 206 -8.84 9.09 16.82
N GLY A 207 -8.07 8.82 17.88
CA GLY A 207 -8.29 9.32 19.23
C GLY A 207 -8.91 8.28 20.18
N ASP A 208 -9.06 8.69 21.42
CA ASP A 208 -9.54 7.84 22.50
C ASP A 208 -11.07 7.69 22.47
N ILE A 209 -11.55 6.47 22.68
CA ILE A 209 -12.97 6.18 22.84
C ILE A 209 -13.28 5.51 24.17
N LYS A 210 -14.50 5.70 24.64
CA LYS A 210 -15.04 4.94 25.78
C LYS A 210 -15.56 3.59 25.31
N ALA A 211 -15.20 2.55 26.04
CA ALA A 211 -15.66 1.19 25.84
C ALA A 211 -16.03 0.54 27.18
N VAL A 212 -16.64 -0.64 27.11
CA VAL A 212 -16.92 -1.51 28.25
C VAL A 212 -16.37 -2.91 27.98
N THR A 213 -16.08 -3.65 29.05
CA THR A 213 -15.71 -5.06 28.94
C THR A 213 -16.95 -5.89 28.63
N GLY A 214 -16.85 -6.84 27.70
CA GLY A 214 -17.89 -7.82 27.41
C GLY A 214 -17.36 -9.26 27.48
N ILE A 215 -18.25 -10.21 27.75
CA ILE A 215 -17.98 -11.65 27.70
C ILE A 215 -18.77 -12.29 26.56
N ILE A 216 -18.05 -12.95 25.65
CA ILE A 216 -18.62 -13.79 24.60
C ILE A 216 -18.57 -15.25 25.05
N ASP A 217 -19.73 -15.89 25.15
CA ASP A 217 -19.84 -17.30 25.55
C ASP A 217 -19.16 -18.23 24.54
N LYS A 218 -19.36 -17.94 23.24
CA LYS A 218 -18.80 -18.73 22.15
C LYS A 218 -18.49 -17.86 20.92
N MET A 219 -17.23 -17.85 20.49
CA MET A 219 -16.79 -17.25 19.24
C MET A 219 -16.13 -18.32 18.36
N GLN A 220 -16.61 -18.50 17.13
CA GLN A 220 -16.04 -19.44 16.17
C GLN A 220 -15.41 -18.71 14.99
N VAL A 221 -14.14 -19.03 14.74
CA VAL A 221 -13.33 -18.52 13.63
C VAL A 221 -12.88 -19.73 12.79
N GLY A 222 -13.57 -19.98 11.69
CA GLY A 222 -13.39 -21.21 10.91
C GLY A 222 -13.64 -22.46 11.76
N ASN A 223 -12.60 -23.27 11.99
CA ASN A 223 -12.65 -24.44 12.88
C ASN A 223 -11.98 -24.24 14.25
N ILE A 224 -11.74 -23.00 14.65
CA ILE A 224 -11.28 -22.61 15.98
C ILE A 224 -12.50 -22.13 16.77
N VAL A 225 -12.71 -22.66 17.97
CA VAL A 225 -13.80 -22.21 18.86
C VAL A 225 -13.20 -21.67 20.15
N TYR A 226 -13.47 -20.41 20.42
CA TYR A 226 -13.15 -19.73 21.66
C TYR A 226 -14.39 -19.72 22.57
N HIS A 227 -14.18 -19.92 23.86
CA HIS A 227 -15.24 -19.93 24.87
C HIS A 227 -14.95 -18.92 25.96
N ASN A 228 -15.99 -18.23 26.42
CA ASN A 228 -15.98 -17.29 27.55
C ASN A 228 -14.89 -16.21 27.42
N ILE A 229 -14.63 -15.71 26.22
CA ILE A 229 -13.58 -14.71 26.02
C ILE A 229 -14.05 -13.32 26.41
N ASN A 230 -13.13 -12.52 26.96
CA ASN A 230 -13.37 -11.10 27.20
C ASN A 230 -13.00 -10.28 25.97
N VAL A 231 -13.79 -9.25 25.70
CA VAL A 231 -13.65 -8.34 24.56
C VAL A 231 -13.93 -6.91 25.00
N GLN A 232 -13.51 -5.95 24.19
CA GLN A 232 -13.87 -4.54 24.37
C GLN A 232 -15.05 -4.18 23.47
N ILE A 233 -16.02 -3.44 24.01
CA ILE A 233 -17.24 -3.05 23.29
C ILE A 233 -17.34 -1.54 23.25
N ALA A 234 -17.47 -0.99 22.04
CA ALA A 234 -17.67 0.45 21.84
C ALA A 234 -18.84 0.99 22.66
N SER A 235 -18.73 2.22 23.15
CA SER A 235 -19.89 2.96 23.65
C SER A 235 -20.95 3.15 22.53
N PRO A 236 -22.25 3.20 22.86
CA PRO A 236 -23.30 3.53 21.88
C PRO A 236 -23.12 4.90 21.21
N GLN A 237 -22.37 5.82 21.85
CA GLN A 237 -22.07 7.14 21.31
C GLN A 237 -20.70 7.22 20.61
N ALA A 238 -20.07 6.08 20.32
CA ALA A 238 -18.79 6.07 19.61
C ALA A 238 -18.95 6.62 18.18
N PRO A 239 -17.91 7.31 17.64
CA PRO A 239 -17.91 7.79 16.26
C PRO A 239 -18.20 6.68 15.24
N ASP A 240 -18.73 7.05 14.07
CA ASP A 240 -19.21 6.11 13.04
C ASP A 240 -18.19 5.03 12.63
N TYR A 241 -16.90 5.37 12.59
CA TYR A 241 -15.84 4.41 12.30
C TYR A 241 -15.81 3.25 13.31
N PHE A 242 -15.95 3.54 14.60
CA PHE A 242 -15.92 2.54 15.67
C PHE A 242 -17.27 1.83 15.83
N SER A 243 -18.37 2.53 15.58
CA SER A 243 -19.72 1.95 15.67
C SER A 243 -20.02 0.94 14.55
N GLN A 244 -19.17 0.86 13.53
CA GLN A 244 -19.29 -0.08 12.41
C GLN A 244 -18.13 -1.09 12.31
N SER A 245 -17.12 -0.97 13.18
CA SER A 245 -15.92 -1.81 13.13
C SER A 245 -15.97 -2.94 14.15
N ASN A 246 -15.53 -4.13 13.74
CA ASN A 246 -15.33 -5.28 14.62
C ASN A 246 -13.96 -5.87 14.27
N THR A 247 -13.13 -6.12 15.26
CA THR A 247 -11.75 -6.60 15.08
C THR A 247 -11.49 -7.85 15.91
N LEU A 248 -10.73 -8.78 15.34
CA LEU A 248 -10.12 -9.89 16.05
C LEU A 248 -8.69 -9.46 16.42
N GLY A 249 -8.49 -9.17 17.71
CA GLY A 249 -7.25 -8.59 18.22
C GLY A 249 -6.27 -9.62 18.77
N MET A 250 -5.13 -9.12 19.25
CA MET A 250 -4.00 -9.94 19.67
C MET A 250 -4.29 -10.85 20.86
N GLN A 251 -5.17 -10.48 21.79
CA GLN A 251 -5.51 -11.34 22.92
C GLN A 251 -6.00 -12.76 22.51
N GLU A 252 -6.81 -12.85 21.46
CA GLU A 252 -7.30 -14.14 20.95
C GLU A 252 -6.28 -14.79 20.02
N LEU A 253 -5.57 -13.98 19.24
CA LEU A 253 -4.56 -14.45 18.30
C LEU A 253 -3.34 -15.05 19.02
N MET A 254 -2.90 -14.48 20.15
CA MET A 254 -1.77 -14.95 20.96
C MET A 254 -1.96 -16.34 21.57
N LYS A 255 -3.21 -16.85 21.61
CA LYS A 255 -3.54 -18.23 22.04
C LYS A 255 -3.21 -19.28 20.98
N LEU A 256 -2.83 -18.85 19.78
CA LEU A 256 -2.37 -19.67 18.66
C LEU A 256 -0.83 -19.73 18.64
N SER A 257 -0.29 -20.68 17.87
CA SER A 257 1.16 -20.81 17.69
C SER A 257 1.68 -19.95 16.55
N SER A 258 0.93 -19.80 15.46
CA SER A 258 1.31 -18.89 14.38
C SER A 258 0.14 -18.45 13.52
N ILE A 259 0.36 -17.31 12.86
CA ILE A 259 -0.54 -16.71 11.87
C ILE A 259 0.27 -16.54 10.59
N GLU A 260 -0.20 -17.13 9.50
CA GLU A 260 0.39 -16.97 8.17
C GLU A 260 -0.57 -16.20 7.28
N PHE A 261 -0.09 -15.11 6.69
CA PHE A 261 -0.79 -14.32 5.70
C PHE A 261 -0.26 -14.70 4.31
N SER A 262 -1.17 -14.94 3.37
CA SER A 262 -0.85 -15.16 1.96
C SER A 262 -1.96 -14.56 1.09
N PRO A 263 -1.72 -14.27 -0.20
CA PRO A 263 -2.76 -13.72 -1.07
C PRO A 263 -4.05 -14.56 -1.04
N GLY A 264 -5.15 -13.92 -0.60
CA GLY A 264 -6.50 -14.50 -0.57
C GLY A 264 -6.79 -15.46 0.60
N LYS A 265 -5.85 -15.68 1.54
CA LYS A 265 -6.09 -16.55 2.71
C LYS A 265 -5.22 -16.19 3.92
N VAL A 266 -5.77 -16.47 5.10
CA VAL A 266 -5.02 -16.51 6.36
C VAL A 266 -4.99 -17.95 6.88
N THR A 267 -3.88 -18.38 7.46
CA THR A 267 -3.76 -19.70 8.08
C THR A 267 -3.28 -19.59 9.53
N PHE A 268 -4.13 -20.04 10.44
CA PHE A 268 -3.85 -20.16 11.86
C PHE A 268 -3.36 -21.57 12.20
N ARG A 269 -2.37 -21.67 13.09
CA ARG A 269 -1.83 -22.95 13.56
C ARG A 269 -1.74 -22.99 15.08
N LYS A 270 -1.83 -24.19 15.64
CA LYS A 270 -1.62 -24.45 17.07
C LYS A 270 -0.78 -25.72 17.24
N ASN A 271 0.32 -25.59 17.97
CA ASN A 271 1.19 -26.70 18.35
C ASN A 271 0.80 -27.20 19.74
N ALA A 272 1.02 -28.49 20.00
CA ALA A 272 0.80 -29.07 21.33
C ALA A 272 1.73 -28.47 22.41
N GLN A 273 2.93 -28.01 22.02
CA GLN A 273 3.90 -27.39 22.92
C GLN A 273 4.51 -26.14 22.27
N LYS A 274 4.74 -25.10 23.09
CA LYS A 274 5.43 -23.89 22.63
C LYS A 274 6.87 -24.22 22.26
N LYS A 275 7.31 -23.71 21.10
CA LYS A 275 8.69 -23.81 20.63
C LYS A 275 9.64 -22.95 21.47
N VAL A 276 10.94 -23.20 21.30
CA VAL A 276 12.01 -22.38 21.91
C VAL A 276 11.98 -20.98 21.31
N LEU A 277 12.15 -19.96 22.15
CA LEU A 277 12.20 -18.56 21.73
C LEU A 277 13.41 -18.29 20.82
N GLN A 278 13.20 -17.57 19.73
CA GLN A 278 14.24 -17.03 18.85
C GLN A 278 13.87 -15.60 18.40
N PRO A 279 13.64 -14.68 19.34
CA PRO A 279 12.77 -13.55 19.08
C PRO A 279 13.39 -12.50 18.17
N ASN A 280 12.63 -12.07 17.15
CA ASN A 280 12.72 -10.74 16.53
C ASN A 280 11.39 -9.97 16.65
N VAL A 281 10.42 -10.52 17.39
CA VAL A 281 9.18 -9.86 17.80
C VAL A 281 9.10 -9.81 19.33
N CYS A 282 8.64 -8.70 19.88
CA CYS A 282 8.25 -8.58 21.28
C CYS A 282 6.88 -7.90 21.39
N PHE A 283 6.21 -8.07 22.52
CA PHE A 283 4.97 -7.35 22.84
C PHE A 283 5.25 -6.18 23.78
N ARG A 284 4.65 -5.03 23.49
CA ARG A 284 4.47 -3.93 24.46
C ARG A 284 3.00 -3.54 24.47
N ASP A 285 2.43 -3.50 25.66
CA ASP A 285 1.01 -3.17 25.87
C ASP A 285 0.03 -3.97 24.99
N GLY A 286 0.41 -5.19 24.62
CA GLY A 286 -0.38 -6.10 23.78
C GLY A 286 -0.15 -5.95 22.27
N HIS A 287 0.66 -4.98 21.83
CA HIS A 287 1.01 -4.76 20.44
C HIS A 287 2.32 -5.47 20.06
N PRO A 288 2.40 -6.15 18.89
CA PRO A 288 3.61 -6.79 18.41
C PRO A 288 4.54 -5.78 17.75
N TYR A 289 5.81 -5.76 18.17
CA TYR A 289 6.87 -4.94 17.59
C TYR A 289 7.92 -5.85 16.96
N ILE A 290 8.24 -5.58 15.69
CA ILE A 290 9.31 -6.24 14.95
C ILE A 290 10.59 -5.45 15.17
N GLN A 291 11.63 -6.09 15.73
CA GLN A 291 12.95 -5.50 15.85
C GLN A 291 13.82 -5.83 14.62
N HIS A 292 14.47 -4.81 14.10
CA HIS A 292 15.47 -4.92 13.05
C HIS A 292 16.75 -4.17 13.44
N LEU A 293 17.89 -4.61 12.91
CA LEU A 293 19.17 -3.95 13.09
C LEU A 293 19.55 -3.24 11.79
N ASN A 294 19.53 -1.91 11.81
CA ASN A 294 19.86 -1.05 10.68
C ASN A 294 21.11 -0.23 11.02
N ASN A 295 22.22 -0.40 10.30
CA ASN A 295 23.49 0.31 10.54
C ASN A 295 23.96 0.29 12.01
N ASN A 296 23.85 -0.85 12.69
CA ASN A 296 24.11 -1.05 14.12
C ASN A 296 23.17 -0.30 15.09
N LYS A 297 22.16 0.41 14.59
CA LYS A 297 21.04 0.96 15.37
C LYS A 297 19.92 -0.08 15.41
N LYS A 298 19.31 -0.26 16.58
CA LYS A 298 18.11 -1.10 16.73
C LYS A 298 16.91 -0.23 16.47
N GLU A 299 16.07 -0.71 15.57
CA GLU A 299 14.85 -0.06 15.16
C GLU A 299 13.70 -1.03 15.38
N GLU A 300 12.57 -0.50 15.82
CA GLU A 300 11.40 -1.31 16.15
C GLU A 300 10.17 -0.68 15.52
N TYR A 301 9.38 -1.53 14.89
CA TYR A 301 8.20 -1.13 14.15
C TYR A 301 7.00 -1.94 14.63
N MET A 302 5.90 -1.27 14.95
CA MET A 302 4.66 -1.95 15.30
C MET A 302 4.11 -2.69 14.08
N PHE A 303 3.72 -3.94 14.23
CA PHE A 303 3.14 -4.73 13.16
C PHE A 303 1.61 -4.70 13.24
N ASP A 304 0.97 -4.04 12.28
CA ASP A 304 -0.45 -3.69 12.34
C ASP A 304 -1.16 -4.01 11.02
N THR A 305 -1.79 -5.18 10.94
CA THR A 305 -2.61 -5.55 9.77
C THR A 305 -3.92 -4.79 9.66
N GLY A 306 -4.33 -4.07 10.72
CA GLY A 306 -5.52 -3.23 10.78
C GLY A 306 -5.33 -1.84 10.18
N TYR A 307 -4.10 -1.48 9.82
CA TYR A 307 -3.79 -0.18 9.22
C TYR A 307 -3.54 -0.25 7.71
N ASP A 308 -4.01 0.74 6.95
CA ASP A 308 -3.98 0.74 5.48
C ASP A 308 -2.64 1.16 4.86
N SER A 309 -1.69 1.61 5.68
CA SER A 309 -0.45 2.27 5.26
C SER A 309 0.76 1.84 6.10
N ASN A 310 1.98 1.99 5.58
CA ASN A 310 3.18 1.98 6.42
C ASN A 310 3.48 3.41 6.86
N LEU A 311 3.71 3.65 8.15
CA LEU A 311 4.01 4.97 8.70
C LEU A 311 5.40 5.01 9.33
N ILE A 312 6.09 6.13 9.16
CA ILE A 312 7.31 6.43 9.92
C ILE A 312 7.15 7.75 10.65
N TYR A 313 7.54 7.75 11.93
CA TYR A 313 7.45 8.94 12.77
C TYR A 313 8.72 9.77 12.61
N THR A 314 8.56 11.08 12.43
CA THR A 314 9.69 12.00 12.30
C THR A 314 9.51 13.24 13.16
N ASN A 315 10.61 13.64 13.82
CA ASN A 315 10.72 14.88 14.59
C ASN A 315 11.31 16.03 13.75
N ASN A 316 11.67 15.77 12.49
CA ASN A 316 12.28 16.76 11.60
C ASN A 316 11.19 17.62 10.93
N SER A 317 11.58 18.78 10.38
CA SER A 317 10.71 19.65 9.56
C SER A 317 10.34 19.03 8.20
N ILE A 318 10.38 17.70 8.09
CA ILE A 318 9.96 16.98 6.88
C ILE A 318 8.45 17.20 6.71
N GLN A 319 8.06 17.39 5.46
CA GLN A 319 6.66 17.60 5.09
C GLN A 319 5.87 16.34 5.44
N GLU A 320 4.81 16.50 6.22
CA GLU A 320 3.90 15.41 6.55
C GLU A 320 3.34 14.77 5.26
N ASN A 321 3.19 13.45 5.25
CA ASN A 321 2.80 12.64 4.10
C ASN A 321 3.83 12.60 2.95
N SER A 322 5.10 12.90 3.21
CA SER A 322 6.18 12.60 2.27
C SER A 322 6.49 11.10 2.27
N LEU A 323 7.12 10.62 1.19
CA LEU A 323 7.51 9.22 1.06
C LEU A 323 8.98 9.03 1.43
N GLU A 324 9.26 8.03 2.25
CA GLU A 324 10.62 7.59 2.61
C GLU A 324 10.82 6.10 2.36
N TRP A 325 12.08 5.71 2.14
CA TRP A 325 12.47 4.31 1.93
C TRP A 325 13.38 3.86 3.05
N HIS A 326 13.01 2.74 3.68
CA HIS A 326 13.79 2.10 4.73
C HIS A 326 13.94 0.60 4.45
N SER A 327 15.00 -0.03 4.96
CA SER A 327 15.20 -1.46 4.84
C SER A 327 14.74 -2.16 6.11
N ILE A 328 13.73 -3.02 6.01
CA ILE A 328 13.15 -3.76 7.14
C ILE A 328 13.33 -5.25 6.91
N LEU A 329 14.19 -5.89 7.72
CA LEU A 329 14.57 -7.28 7.54
C LEU A 329 15.06 -7.56 6.11
N GLU A 330 15.92 -6.67 5.60
CA GLU A 330 16.47 -6.70 4.23
C GLU A 330 15.47 -6.39 3.10
N ASN A 331 14.22 -6.05 3.44
CA ASN A 331 13.19 -5.69 2.47
C ASN A 331 13.10 -4.17 2.31
N PRO A 332 13.12 -3.61 1.08
CA PRO A 332 12.90 -2.18 0.86
C PRO A 332 11.42 -1.83 1.04
N VAL A 333 11.12 -1.09 2.11
CA VAL A 333 9.77 -0.68 2.48
C VAL A 333 9.60 0.83 2.28
N GLN A 334 8.52 1.22 1.62
CA GLN A 334 8.11 2.60 1.48
C GLN A 334 7.20 2.99 2.65
N PHE A 335 7.46 4.15 3.26
CA PHE A 335 6.73 4.70 4.39
C PHE A 335 6.16 6.09 4.06
N LEU A 336 5.02 6.42 4.65
CA LEU A 336 4.53 7.79 4.76
C LEU A 336 5.07 8.43 6.04
N THR A 337 5.63 9.62 5.92
CA THR A 337 6.09 10.38 7.08
C THR A 337 4.93 11.00 7.84
N ARG A 338 5.00 10.93 9.17
CA ARG A 338 4.06 11.60 10.07
C ARG A 338 4.81 12.41 11.12
N GLN A 339 4.33 13.63 11.33
CA GLN A 339 4.84 14.47 12.42
C GLN A 339 4.23 14.03 13.74
N GLY A 340 5.08 13.98 14.77
CA GLY A 340 4.67 13.66 16.13
C GLY A 340 4.91 12.21 16.53
N HIS A 341 5.06 12.01 17.84
CA HIS A 341 4.90 10.72 18.47
C HIS A 341 3.42 10.59 18.82
N ASN A 342 2.71 9.61 18.29
CA ASN A 342 1.39 9.29 18.82
C ASN A 342 1.60 8.79 20.26
N ASP A 343 0.77 9.22 21.22
CA ASP A 343 0.89 8.80 22.64
C ASP A 343 0.77 7.27 22.81
N ILE A 344 0.19 6.58 21.82
CA ILE A 344 0.09 5.11 21.72
C ILE A 344 1.41 4.44 21.29
N ALA A 345 2.31 5.19 20.62
CA ALA A 345 3.48 4.67 19.91
C ALA A 345 4.82 5.02 20.59
N GLY A 346 4.80 5.48 21.84
CA GLY A 346 5.84 6.26 22.54
C GLY A 346 7.29 5.75 22.59
N THR A 347 7.65 4.67 21.90
CA THR A 347 9.02 4.14 21.81
C THR A 347 9.42 3.50 20.45
N CYS A 348 8.56 3.53 19.42
CA CYS A 348 8.85 2.86 18.13
C CYS A 348 9.14 3.85 16.98
N GLU A 349 9.85 3.38 15.96
CA GLU A 349 10.24 4.19 14.79
C GLU A 349 9.06 4.38 13.81
N GLY A 350 8.11 3.44 13.78
CA GLY A 350 6.98 3.48 12.86
C GLY A 350 6.03 2.28 12.97
N LEU A 351 5.13 2.19 12.00
CA LEU A 351 4.09 1.17 11.86
C LEU A 351 4.23 0.48 10.49
N LEU A 352 4.18 -0.85 10.50
CA LEU A 352 4.14 -1.71 9.33
C LEU A 352 2.71 -2.20 9.10
N GLY A 353 2.06 -1.65 8.08
CA GLY A 353 0.65 -1.84 7.80
C GLY A 353 0.34 -3.03 6.89
N PHE A 354 -0.89 -3.02 6.37
CA PHE A 354 -1.33 -3.92 5.30
C PHE A 354 -0.40 -3.93 4.05
N PRO A 355 0.15 -2.79 3.57
CA PRO A 355 1.06 -2.82 2.43
C PRO A 355 2.31 -3.67 2.65
N TYR A 356 2.88 -3.67 3.86
CA TYR A 356 4.01 -4.55 4.19
C TYR A 356 3.60 -6.02 4.17
N THR A 357 2.46 -6.36 4.77
CA THR A 357 1.94 -7.74 4.82
C THR A 357 1.61 -8.29 3.43
N SER A 358 0.99 -7.48 2.58
CA SER A 358 0.58 -7.84 1.21
C SER A 358 1.72 -7.83 0.19
N SER A 359 2.93 -7.41 0.59
CA SER A 359 4.13 -7.42 -0.25
C SER A 359 4.84 -8.77 -0.27
N PHE A 360 4.41 -9.74 0.53
CA PHE A 360 4.98 -11.09 0.56
C PHE A 360 4.10 -12.11 -0.20
N GLU A 361 4.72 -13.11 -0.82
CA GLU A 361 4.00 -14.32 -1.26
C GLU A 361 3.40 -15.08 -0.06
N SER A 362 4.12 -15.07 1.06
CA SER A 362 3.64 -15.48 2.38
C SER A 362 4.50 -14.86 3.48
N CYS A 363 3.87 -14.39 4.56
CA CYS A 363 4.56 -13.98 5.78
C CYS A 363 3.92 -14.61 7.03
N ILE A 364 4.73 -14.83 8.06
CA ILE A 364 4.35 -15.58 9.25
C ILE A 364 4.74 -14.80 10.50
N LEU A 365 3.77 -14.58 11.37
CA LEU A 365 3.96 -14.22 12.77
C LEU A 365 3.91 -15.51 13.61
N ASP A 366 5.07 -16.02 14.03
CA ASP A 366 5.20 -17.18 14.92
C ASP A 366 5.20 -16.71 16.37
N LEU A 367 4.08 -16.96 17.05
CA LEU A 367 3.78 -16.53 18.42
C LEU A 367 4.38 -17.46 19.48
N ASP A 368 4.88 -18.63 19.06
CA ASP A 368 5.65 -19.52 19.92
C ASP A 368 7.11 -19.06 19.97
N GLN A 369 7.76 -18.92 18.82
CA GLN A 369 9.16 -18.52 18.72
C GLN A 369 9.36 -17.01 18.86
N MET A 370 8.26 -16.24 18.79
CA MET A 370 8.24 -14.78 18.78
C MET A 370 9.00 -14.21 17.59
N THR A 371 8.69 -14.72 16.39
CA THR A 371 9.33 -14.30 15.15
C THR A 371 8.37 -13.80 14.09
N PHE A 372 8.85 -12.84 13.30
CA PHE A 372 8.28 -12.47 12.02
C PHE A 372 9.25 -12.87 10.90
N SER A 373 8.72 -13.50 9.86
CA SER A 373 9.48 -13.86 8.66
C SER A 373 8.58 -13.82 7.42
N GLY A 374 9.16 -13.55 6.26
CA GLY A 374 8.44 -13.50 4.99
C GLY A 374 9.21 -14.16 3.85
N LYS A 375 8.49 -14.52 2.80
CA LYS A 375 9.03 -15.10 1.56
C LYS A 375 8.48 -14.36 0.35
N GLY A 376 9.32 -14.23 -0.68
CA GLY A 376 8.93 -13.64 -1.97
C GLY A 376 8.50 -12.17 -1.85
N TYR A 377 9.23 -11.36 -1.07
CA TYR A 377 8.94 -9.94 -0.94
C TYR A 377 9.04 -9.24 -2.30
N ARG A 378 8.04 -8.43 -2.62
CA ARG A 378 8.04 -7.52 -3.76
C ARG A 378 7.62 -6.13 -3.32
N THR A 379 8.40 -5.15 -3.74
CA THR A 379 8.08 -3.75 -3.49
C THR A 379 6.83 -3.35 -4.26
N HIS A 380 5.81 -2.89 -3.55
CA HIS A 380 4.64 -2.25 -4.13
C HIS A 380 4.55 -0.79 -3.66
N PRO A 381 4.15 0.16 -4.53
CA PRO A 381 3.78 1.48 -4.05
C PRO A 381 2.62 1.35 -3.07
N LEU A 382 2.62 2.17 -2.00
CA LEU A 382 1.65 2.06 -0.90
C LEU A 382 0.19 2.05 -1.36
N HIS A 383 -0.15 2.85 -2.38
CA HIS A 383 -1.50 2.93 -2.93
C HIS A 383 -1.48 3.45 -4.38
N TYR A 384 -2.48 3.07 -5.19
CA TYR A 384 -2.55 3.46 -6.60
C TYR A 384 -2.65 4.99 -6.79
N SER A 385 -3.28 5.69 -5.83
CA SER A 385 -3.44 7.14 -5.88
C SER A 385 -2.10 7.87 -5.84
N ILE A 386 -1.08 7.30 -5.19
CA ILE A 386 0.27 7.88 -5.14
C ILE A 386 0.87 7.89 -6.54
N CYS A 387 0.75 6.78 -7.28
CA CYS A 387 1.21 6.71 -8.66
C CYS A 387 0.50 7.75 -9.54
N ILE A 388 -0.82 7.87 -9.41
CA ILE A 388 -1.62 8.84 -10.19
C ILE A 388 -1.24 10.28 -9.84
N ASN A 389 -1.17 10.62 -8.55
CA ASN A 389 -0.88 11.98 -8.09
C ASN A 389 0.53 12.43 -8.45
N ASN A 390 1.48 11.49 -8.50
CA ASN A 390 2.86 11.77 -8.93
C ASN A 390 3.07 11.67 -10.45
N GLY A 391 2.05 11.27 -11.21
CA GLY A 391 2.16 11.02 -12.65
C GLY A 391 3.00 9.80 -13.03
N ASP A 392 3.30 8.89 -12.08
CA ASP A 392 4.06 7.66 -12.28
C ASP A 392 3.17 6.53 -12.81
N PHE A 393 2.71 6.69 -14.04
CA PHE A 393 1.83 5.73 -14.69
C PHE A 393 2.53 4.43 -15.10
N ILE A 394 3.86 4.44 -15.18
CA ILE A 394 4.65 3.24 -15.46
C ILE A 394 4.56 2.27 -14.29
N ARG A 395 4.79 2.74 -13.06
CA ARG A 395 4.60 1.89 -11.88
C ARG A 395 3.13 1.51 -11.68
N LEU A 396 2.18 2.36 -12.06
CA LEU A 396 0.75 2.03 -12.07
C LEU A 396 0.46 0.81 -12.97
N ASP A 397 0.95 0.81 -14.21
CA ASP A 397 0.71 -0.31 -15.14
C ASP A 397 1.49 -1.57 -14.75
N ALA A 398 2.75 -1.42 -14.33
CA ALA A 398 3.58 -2.54 -13.90
C ALA A 398 3.00 -3.28 -12.68
N ASN A 399 2.35 -2.55 -11.77
CA ASN A 399 1.71 -3.10 -10.57
C ASN A 399 0.19 -3.25 -10.72
N ARG A 400 -0.37 -3.10 -11.93
CA ARG A 400 -1.83 -3.12 -12.18
C ARG A 400 -2.52 -4.31 -11.51
N LYS A 401 -1.97 -5.52 -11.66
CA LYS A 401 -2.56 -6.75 -11.10
C LYS A 401 -2.63 -6.69 -9.57
N TRP A 402 -1.59 -6.17 -8.94
CA TRP A 402 -1.54 -6.02 -7.48
C TRP A 402 -2.56 -4.98 -7.05
N PHE A 403 -2.53 -3.77 -7.62
CA PHE A 403 -3.50 -2.73 -7.27
C PHE A 403 -4.94 -3.15 -7.50
N GLU A 404 -5.24 -3.82 -8.62
CA GLU A 404 -6.60 -4.32 -8.87
C GLU A 404 -7.03 -5.39 -7.85
N ALA A 405 -6.10 -6.16 -7.32
CA ALA A 405 -6.37 -7.16 -6.29
C ALA A 405 -6.48 -6.55 -4.88
N THR A 406 -5.75 -5.46 -4.60
CA THR A 406 -5.61 -4.88 -3.26
C THR A 406 -6.46 -3.63 -3.02
N THR A 407 -7.28 -3.21 -3.98
CA THR A 407 -8.16 -2.04 -3.87
C THR A 407 -9.63 -2.38 -4.10
N ASP A 408 -10.51 -1.48 -3.68
CA ASP A 408 -11.96 -1.60 -3.83
C ASP A 408 -12.42 -1.47 -5.30
N GLU A 409 -13.72 -1.63 -5.55
CA GLU A 409 -14.26 -1.55 -6.91
C GLU A 409 -14.06 -0.16 -7.56
N LYS A 410 -14.22 0.92 -6.78
CA LYS A 410 -14.03 2.28 -7.26
C LYS A 410 -12.59 2.50 -7.69
N GLY A 411 -11.63 2.11 -6.86
CA GLY A 411 -10.20 2.15 -7.13
C GLY A 411 -9.84 1.35 -8.37
N ARG A 412 -10.38 0.13 -8.53
CA ARG A 412 -10.20 -0.67 -9.76
C ARG A 412 -10.66 0.07 -11.01
N TRP A 413 -11.81 0.74 -10.96
CA TRP A 413 -12.30 1.51 -12.10
C TRP A 413 -11.45 2.76 -12.38
N ILE A 414 -10.95 3.44 -11.35
CA ILE A 414 -10.03 4.57 -11.51
C ILE A 414 -8.72 4.11 -12.17
N ILE A 415 -8.11 3.03 -11.69
CA ILE A 415 -6.88 2.46 -12.27
C ILE A 415 -7.09 2.13 -13.75
N ARG A 416 -8.19 1.43 -14.07
CA ARG A 416 -8.51 1.04 -15.45
C ARG A 416 -8.81 2.25 -16.33
N MET A 417 -9.54 3.25 -15.83
CA MET A 417 -9.77 4.50 -16.56
C MET A 417 -8.45 5.14 -17.01
N PHE A 418 -7.50 5.35 -16.09
CA PHE A 418 -6.20 5.94 -16.43
C PHE A 418 -5.41 5.06 -17.41
N LEU A 419 -5.28 3.77 -17.13
CA LEU A 419 -4.47 2.87 -17.95
C LEU A 419 -5.05 2.66 -19.35
N GLU A 420 -6.37 2.53 -19.50
CA GLU A 420 -6.99 2.36 -20.82
C GLU A 420 -6.90 3.66 -21.64
N PHE A 421 -6.95 4.85 -21.00
CA PHE A 421 -6.66 6.12 -21.70
C PHE A 421 -5.21 6.17 -22.22
N LEU A 422 -4.23 5.86 -21.37
CA LEU A 422 -2.80 5.83 -21.74
C LEU A 422 -2.46 4.71 -22.75
N LYS A 423 -3.34 3.72 -22.89
CA LYS A 423 -3.25 2.62 -23.86
C LYS A 423 -4.00 2.88 -25.16
N GLU A 424 -4.37 4.13 -25.43
CA GLU A 424 -5.10 4.56 -26.64
C GLU A 424 -6.44 3.83 -26.83
N ARG A 425 -7.08 3.40 -25.73
CA ARG A 425 -8.39 2.73 -25.72
C ARG A 425 -9.45 3.66 -25.14
N SER A 426 -9.60 4.80 -25.79
CA SER A 426 -10.42 5.91 -25.31
C SER A 426 -11.90 5.52 -25.15
N GLU A 427 -12.45 4.65 -26.00
CA GLU A 427 -13.83 4.18 -25.86
C GLU A 427 -14.05 3.37 -24.57
N ILE A 428 -13.08 2.54 -24.19
CA ILE A 428 -13.13 1.76 -22.93
C ILE A 428 -12.96 2.69 -21.73
N CYS A 429 -12.06 3.68 -21.84
CA CYS A 429 -11.92 4.73 -20.82
C CYS A 429 -13.26 5.44 -20.56
N ILE A 430 -13.97 5.84 -21.62
CA ILE A 430 -15.28 6.49 -21.51
C ILE A 430 -16.26 5.61 -20.72
N GLN A 431 -16.33 4.31 -21.00
CA GLN A 431 -17.19 3.36 -20.26
C GLN A 431 -16.87 3.32 -18.75
N TYR A 432 -15.59 3.36 -18.37
CA TYR A 432 -15.21 3.42 -16.96
C TYR A 432 -15.57 4.77 -16.33
N THR A 433 -15.39 5.88 -17.04
CA THR A 433 -15.82 7.20 -16.54
C THR A 433 -17.33 7.27 -16.37
N ASP A 434 -18.12 6.66 -17.25
CA ASP A 434 -19.57 6.53 -17.13
C ASP A 434 -19.97 5.76 -15.88
N SER A 435 -19.32 4.61 -15.66
CA SER A 435 -19.58 3.75 -14.50
C SER A 435 -19.26 4.49 -13.19
N LEU A 436 -18.11 5.17 -13.13
CA LEU A 436 -17.69 5.98 -11.98
C LEU A 436 -18.68 7.11 -11.68
N LEU A 437 -19.03 7.90 -12.70
CA LEU A 437 -19.93 9.05 -12.55
C LEU A 437 -21.38 8.62 -12.27
N THR A 438 -21.80 7.41 -12.65
CA THR A 438 -23.16 6.91 -12.36
C THR A 438 -23.26 6.31 -10.96
N LYS A 439 -22.26 5.50 -10.55
CA LYS A 439 -22.34 4.72 -9.31
C LYS A 439 -21.75 5.46 -8.09
N TYR A 440 -20.74 6.28 -8.30
CA TYR A 440 -19.94 6.88 -7.21
C TYR A 440 -19.97 8.41 -7.19
N GLU A 441 -20.92 9.05 -7.88
CA GLU A 441 -20.94 10.52 -8.05
C GLU A 441 -20.76 11.29 -6.73
N LYS A 442 -21.53 10.93 -5.70
CA LYS A 442 -21.50 11.61 -4.40
C LYS A 442 -20.11 11.55 -3.75
N GLN A 443 -19.51 10.35 -3.71
CA GLN A 443 -18.18 10.15 -3.14
C GLN A 443 -17.11 10.93 -3.91
N LEU A 444 -17.19 10.93 -5.24
CA LEU A 444 -16.25 11.66 -6.09
C LEU A 444 -16.32 13.18 -5.89
N VAL A 445 -17.49 13.72 -5.55
CA VAL A 445 -17.65 15.14 -5.18
C VAL A 445 -17.00 15.41 -3.82
N GLU A 446 -17.29 14.59 -2.82
CA GLU A 446 -16.76 14.73 -1.46
C GLU A 446 -15.22 14.61 -1.44
N GLU A 447 -14.66 13.75 -2.28
CA GLU A 447 -13.21 13.52 -2.43
C GLU A 447 -12.53 14.51 -3.39
N GLY A 448 -13.27 15.42 -4.02
CA GLY A 448 -12.73 16.36 -5.03
C GLY A 448 -12.21 15.70 -6.33
N SER A 449 -12.44 14.39 -6.51
CA SER A 449 -11.91 13.60 -7.63
C SER A 449 -12.78 13.69 -8.91
N LYS A 450 -14.01 14.23 -8.81
CA LYS A 450 -14.95 14.34 -9.94
C LYS A 450 -14.36 15.12 -11.12
N THR A 451 -13.69 16.24 -10.86
CA THR A 451 -13.09 17.10 -11.89
C THR A 451 -12.05 16.34 -12.71
N THR A 452 -11.19 15.57 -12.06
CA THR A 452 -10.18 14.73 -12.73
C THR A 452 -10.82 13.71 -13.67
N ILE A 453 -11.88 13.04 -13.22
CA ILE A 453 -12.61 12.04 -14.02
C ILE A 453 -13.27 12.69 -15.24
N LEU A 454 -13.89 13.87 -15.07
CA LEU A 454 -14.49 14.62 -16.17
C LEU A 454 -13.45 15.11 -17.18
N ASN A 455 -12.27 15.52 -16.71
CA ASN A 455 -11.16 15.92 -17.59
C ASN A 455 -10.65 14.74 -18.43
N ILE A 456 -10.38 13.59 -17.82
CA ILE A 456 -9.98 12.37 -18.54
C ILE A 456 -11.07 11.96 -19.54
N ARG A 457 -12.34 12.06 -19.17
CA ARG A 457 -13.47 11.78 -20.06
C ARG A 457 -13.50 12.71 -21.27
N ALA A 458 -13.33 14.02 -21.06
CA ALA A 458 -13.28 15.00 -22.14
C ALA A 458 -12.09 14.74 -23.08
N ALA A 459 -10.92 14.43 -22.52
CA ALA A 459 -9.73 14.08 -23.28
C ALA A 459 -9.93 12.79 -24.11
N ALA A 460 -10.62 11.78 -23.56
CA ALA A 460 -10.94 10.55 -24.27
C ALA A 460 -11.91 10.79 -25.44
N PHE A 461 -12.94 11.63 -25.27
CA PHE A 461 -13.81 12.04 -26.37
C PHE A 461 -13.05 12.80 -27.46
N ALA A 462 -12.18 13.73 -27.08
CA ALA A 462 -11.34 14.46 -28.02
C ALA A 462 -10.36 13.55 -28.76
N ALA A 463 -9.84 12.49 -28.11
CA ALA A 463 -8.92 11.54 -28.71
C ALA A 463 -9.57 10.68 -29.81
N ILE A 464 -10.84 10.29 -29.66
CA ILE A 464 -11.62 9.63 -30.72
C ILE A 464 -12.22 10.62 -31.74
N GLY A 465 -12.03 11.92 -31.48
CA GLY A 465 -12.50 13.04 -32.28
C GLY A 465 -14.00 13.32 -32.20
N ASP A 466 -14.65 12.89 -31.11
CA ASP A 466 -15.99 13.35 -30.73
C ASP A 466 -15.87 14.68 -29.97
N TYR A 467 -15.57 15.74 -30.73
CA TYR A 467 -15.36 17.07 -30.16
C TYR A 467 -16.63 17.65 -29.55
N THR A 468 -17.81 17.34 -30.08
CA THR A 468 -19.09 17.80 -29.52
C THR A 468 -19.29 17.28 -28.09
N SER A 469 -19.06 15.99 -27.86
CA SER A 469 -19.12 15.42 -26.51
C SER A 469 -18.02 15.96 -25.60
N ALA A 470 -16.79 16.11 -26.12
CA ALA A 470 -15.69 16.71 -25.37
C ALA A 470 -16.03 18.13 -24.88
N ILE A 471 -16.53 19.00 -25.79
CA ILE A 471 -16.96 20.36 -25.49
C ILE A 471 -18.06 20.36 -24.41
N LYS A 472 -19.07 19.50 -24.57
CA LYS A 472 -20.18 19.40 -23.60
C LYS A 472 -19.69 19.03 -22.21
N VAL A 473 -18.81 18.02 -22.11
CA VAL A 473 -18.24 17.59 -20.84
C VAL A 473 -17.37 18.69 -20.24
N THR A 474 -16.44 19.27 -20.99
CA THR A 474 -15.55 20.32 -20.47
C THR A 474 -16.33 21.54 -19.96
N LYS A 475 -17.35 21.99 -20.69
CA LYS A 475 -18.23 23.09 -20.25
C LYS A 475 -18.92 22.83 -18.91
N SER A 476 -19.16 21.56 -18.54
CA SER A 476 -19.83 21.22 -17.27
C SER A 476 -18.97 21.45 -16.03
N PHE A 477 -17.65 21.59 -16.17
CA PHE A 477 -16.75 21.76 -15.02
C PHE A 477 -15.67 22.83 -15.20
N ILE A 478 -15.64 23.53 -16.35
CA ILE A 478 -14.60 24.51 -16.70
C ILE A 478 -14.45 25.64 -15.66
N GLU A 479 -15.54 26.04 -15.00
CA GLU A 479 -15.51 27.06 -13.96
C GLU A 479 -14.65 26.66 -12.75
N THR A 480 -14.56 25.35 -12.48
CA THR A 480 -13.75 24.77 -11.40
C THR A 480 -12.32 24.39 -11.83
N ALA A 481 -12.03 24.45 -13.13
CA ALA A 481 -10.73 24.11 -13.73
C ALA A 481 -10.42 25.05 -14.91
N PRO A 482 -10.22 26.35 -14.66
CA PRO A 482 -10.07 27.36 -15.71
C PRO A 482 -8.80 27.18 -16.56
N ASP A 483 -7.81 26.45 -16.05
CA ASP A 483 -6.58 26.04 -16.73
C ASP A 483 -6.83 25.13 -17.94
N LEU A 484 -8.00 24.52 -18.05
CA LEU A 484 -8.38 23.65 -19.19
C LEU A 484 -9.09 24.40 -20.33
N LYS A 485 -9.14 25.73 -20.25
CA LYS A 485 -9.87 26.56 -21.22
C LYS A 485 -9.26 26.48 -22.63
N GLY A 486 -7.94 26.34 -22.74
CA GLY A 486 -7.28 26.17 -24.03
C GLY A 486 -7.64 24.83 -24.69
N GLY A 487 -7.70 23.76 -23.91
CA GLY A 487 -8.24 22.47 -24.35
C GLY A 487 -9.67 22.56 -24.88
N LEU A 488 -10.55 23.31 -24.21
CA LEU A 488 -11.91 23.58 -24.68
C LEU A 488 -11.90 24.37 -26.01
N ASN A 489 -11.15 25.45 -26.09
CA ASN A 489 -11.05 26.29 -27.29
C ASN A 489 -10.55 25.49 -28.49
N LYS A 490 -9.56 24.61 -28.29
CA LYS A 490 -9.05 23.69 -29.31
C LYS A 490 -10.16 22.76 -29.80
N CYS A 491 -10.95 22.16 -28.91
CA CYS A 491 -12.06 21.29 -29.30
C CYS A 491 -13.12 22.05 -30.10
N ILE A 492 -13.46 23.29 -29.70
CA ILE A 492 -14.40 24.16 -30.45
C ILE A 492 -13.87 24.45 -31.86
N ALA A 493 -12.59 24.76 -31.99
CA ALA A 493 -11.98 25.04 -33.30
C ALA A 493 -11.93 23.79 -34.21
N LEU A 494 -11.81 22.59 -33.62
CA LEU A 494 -11.74 21.32 -34.35
C LEU A 494 -13.11 20.68 -34.63
N GLU A 495 -14.17 21.06 -33.92
CA GLU A 495 -15.52 20.50 -34.10
C GLU A 495 -16.00 20.53 -35.56
N PRO A 496 -15.82 21.61 -36.34
CA PRO A 496 -16.25 21.64 -37.75
C PRO A 496 -15.38 20.81 -38.70
N ILE A 497 -14.20 20.36 -38.25
CA ILE A 497 -13.24 19.57 -39.04
C ILE A 497 -13.51 18.07 -38.88
N GLY A 498 -13.81 17.65 -37.65
CA GLY A 498 -13.98 16.26 -37.28
C GLY A 498 -12.65 15.51 -37.10
N LYS A 499 -12.77 14.20 -36.84
CA LYS A 499 -11.62 13.35 -36.49
C LYS A 499 -10.70 13.08 -37.69
N PRO A 500 -9.38 12.88 -37.45
CA PRO A 500 -8.53 12.26 -38.45
C PRO A 500 -9.03 10.85 -38.78
N ASN A 501 -9.04 10.50 -40.07
CA ASN A 501 -9.46 9.18 -40.53
C ASN A 501 -8.38 8.54 -41.38
N ILE A 502 -8.08 7.26 -41.15
CA ILE A 502 -7.10 6.50 -41.93
C ILE A 502 -7.84 5.55 -42.87
N ASP A 503 -7.65 5.76 -44.15
CA ASP A 503 -8.08 4.85 -45.22
C ASP A 503 -6.88 4.01 -45.67
N TRP A 504 -7.02 2.69 -45.58
CA TRP A 504 -6.01 1.73 -46.00
C TRP A 504 -6.34 1.18 -47.38
N HIS A 505 -5.43 1.36 -48.35
CA HIS A 505 -5.57 0.80 -49.71
C HIS A 505 -4.91 -0.59 -49.83
N SER A 506 -4.09 -0.97 -48.85
CA SER A 506 -3.57 -2.32 -48.61
C SER A 506 -3.31 -2.52 -47.12
N SER A 507 -3.20 -3.79 -46.68
CA SER A 507 -2.93 -4.12 -45.27
C SER A 507 -1.58 -3.61 -44.76
N GLU A 508 -0.64 -3.39 -45.67
CA GLU A 508 0.67 -2.83 -45.38
C GLU A 508 1.04 -1.72 -46.37
N SER A 509 1.74 -0.70 -45.87
CA SER A 509 2.36 0.35 -46.68
C SER A 509 3.86 0.37 -46.37
N ILE A 510 4.69 0.14 -47.38
CA ILE A 510 6.15 0.09 -47.26
C ILE A 510 6.74 1.37 -47.85
N LEU A 511 7.46 2.12 -47.03
CA LEU A 511 8.03 3.41 -47.37
C LEU A 511 9.56 3.30 -47.36
N PRO A 512 10.25 3.58 -48.47
CA PRO A 512 11.69 3.85 -48.43
C PRO A 512 11.94 5.04 -47.51
N ALA A 513 12.86 4.89 -46.58
CA ALA A 513 13.17 5.93 -45.60
C ALA A 513 14.68 6.17 -45.53
N THR A 514 15.07 7.37 -45.12
CA THR A 514 16.47 7.69 -44.82
C THR A 514 16.56 8.25 -43.42
N LEU A 515 17.33 7.61 -42.54
CA LEU A 515 17.57 8.12 -41.18
C LEU A 515 18.47 9.37 -41.23
N THR A 516 18.00 10.46 -40.64
CA THR A 516 18.75 11.70 -40.43
C THR A 516 18.66 12.13 -38.96
N ASP A 517 19.30 13.23 -38.58
CA ASP A 517 19.20 13.78 -37.23
C ASP A 517 17.78 14.29 -36.88
N ASN A 518 16.91 14.50 -37.87
CA ASN A 518 15.53 14.97 -37.69
C ASN A 518 14.49 13.83 -37.67
N GLY A 519 14.91 12.59 -37.89
CA GLY A 519 14.06 11.40 -37.93
C GLY A 519 14.20 10.61 -39.23
N LEU A 520 13.20 9.79 -39.55
CA LEU A 520 13.18 9.01 -40.80
C LEU A 520 12.50 9.81 -41.91
N CYS A 521 13.28 10.32 -42.86
CA CYS A 521 12.77 11.07 -44.00
C CYS A 521 12.07 10.11 -44.98
N VAL A 522 10.83 10.43 -45.35
CA VAL A 522 10.02 9.70 -46.34
C VAL A 522 9.35 10.69 -47.29
N ASN A 523 9.03 10.22 -48.50
CA ASN A 523 8.18 10.99 -49.41
C ASN A 523 6.70 10.79 -49.05
N ALA A 524 5.97 11.88 -48.89
CA ALA A 524 4.54 11.90 -48.69
C ALA A 524 3.86 12.88 -49.65
N LYS A 525 2.57 12.69 -49.88
CA LYS A 525 1.76 13.68 -50.59
C LYS A 525 0.87 14.39 -49.59
N ILE A 526 1.05 15.70 -49.45
CA ILE A 526 0.22 16.56 -48.63
C ILE A 526 -0.74 17.30 -49.55
N ASN A 527 -2.04 17.06 -49.37
CA ASN A 527 -3.08 17.47 -50.30
C ASN A 527 -2.71 17.05 -51.74
N LYS A 528 -2.37 18.01 -52.60
CA LYS A 528 -2.04 17.76 -54.02
C LYS A 528 -0.55 17.72 -54.31
N THR A 529 0.31 17.97 -53.33
CA THR A 529 1.73 18.25 -53.55
C THR A 529 2.61 17.23 -52.83
N THR A 530 3.61 16.70 -53.52
CA THR A 530 4.62 15.82 -52.92
C THR A 530 5.62 16.63 -52.10
N SER A 531 5.97 16.11 -50.92
CA SER A 531 6.98 16.68 -50.02
C SER A 531 7.77 15.57 -49.34
N GLU A 532 8.99 15.90 -48.96
CA GLU A 532 9.69 15.17 -47.91
C GLU A 532 9.06 15.50 -46.56
N VAL A 533 8.86 14.47 -45.74
CA VAL A 533 8.35 14.58 -44.36
C VAL A 533 9.16 13.66 -43.46
N TYR A 534 9.28 14.02 -42.18
CA TYR A 534 10.05 13.26 -41.20
C TYR A 534 9.12 12.48 -40.30
N PHE A 535 9.27 11.15 -40.29
CA PHE A 535 8.57 10.27 -39.37
C PHE A 535 9.31 10.27 -38.03
N SER A 536 8.68 10.84 -37.01
CA SER A 536 9.35 11.24 -35.76
C SER A 536 8.50 10.88 -34.52
N PRO A 537 8.42 9.59 -34.13
CA PRO A 537 7.75 9.15 -32.90
C PRO A 537 8.35 9.70 -31.60
N ASP A 538 9.49 10.37 -31.69
CA ASP A 538 10.17 11.13 -30.65
C ASP A 538 9.64 12.58 -30.54
N LYS A 539 8.66 12.97 -31.36
CA LYS A 539 7.93 14.26 -31.28
C LYS A 539 6.49 14.04 -30.84
N LYS A 540 6.02 14.87 -29.90
CA LYS A 540 4.63 14.82 -29.40
C LYS A 540 3.59 15.10 -30.49
N GLU A 541 3.91 16.04 -31.37
CA GLU A 541 2.97 16.64 -32.29
C GLU A 541 3.58 16.73 -33.69
N CYS A 542 2.74 16.58 -34.71
CA CYS A 542 3.09 16.96 -36.07
C CYS A 542 3.35 18.46 -36.12
N GLN A 543 4.41 18.88 -36.81
CA GLN A 543 4.84 20.27 -36.90
C GLN A 543 5.05 20.68 -38.36
N ILE A 544 4.73 21.93 -38.66
CA ILE A 544 4.91 22.53 -39.99
C ILE A 544 5.16 24.04 -39.87
N SER A 545 5.89 24.64 -40.80
CA SER A 545 6.01 26.10 -40.88
C SER A 545 4.73 26.75 -41.47
N SER A 546 4.47 28.02 -41.16
CA SER A 546 3.39 28.81 -41.77
C SER A 546 3.56 28.89 -43.30
N LYS A 547 4.81 28.98 -43.77
CA LYS A 547 5.18 29.01 -45.19
C LYS A 547 4.75 27.72 -45.89
N ASP A 548 5.04 26.57 -45.30
CA ASP A 548 4.71 25.27 -45.87
C ASP A 548 3.21 24.97 -45.79
N ALA A 549 2.55 25.33 -44.68
CA ALA A 549 1.10 25.22 -44.58
C ALA A 549 0.39 25.98 -45.72
N THR A 550 0.88 27.18 -46.05
CA THR A 550 0.39 27.98 -47.18
C THR A 550 0.72 27.32 -48.53
N LYS A 551 1.95 26.86 -48.72
CA LYS A 551 2.41 26.15 -49.94
C LYS A 551 1.53 24.94 -50.25
N TYR A 552 1.11 24.20 -49.23
CA TYR A 552 0.29 23.00 -49.38
C TYR A 552 -1.21 23.26 -49.30
N GLN A 553 -1.64 24.53 -49.25
CA GLN A 553 -3.06 24.92 -49.22
C GLN A 553 -3.81 24.28 -48.05
N MET A 554 -3.17 24.21 -46.88
CA MET A 554 -3.82 23.70 -45.66
C MET A 554 -4.81 24.72 -45.10
N LYS A 555 -5.88 24.22 -44.45
CA LYS A 555 -6.79 25.07 -43.71
C LYS A 555 -6.16 25.44 -42.36
N ILE A 556 -5.95 26.73 -42.11
CA ILE A 556 -5.41 27.22 -40.84
C ILE A 556 -6.57 27.56 -39.91
N ILE A 557 -6.50 27.04 -38.68
CA ILE A 557 -7.38 27.41 -37.57
C ILE A 557 -6.54 28.01 -36.44
N GLU A 558 -7.13 28.95 -35.71
CA GLU A 558 -6.49 29.66 -34.60
C GLU A 558 -7.39 29.55 -33.37
N PHE A 559 -6.77 29.34 -32.21
CA PHE A 559 -7.44 29.27 -30.92
C PHE A 559 -6.47 29.70 -29.82
N GLU A 560 -7.02 30.15 -28.70
CA GLU A 560 -6.28 30.47 -27.50
C GLU A 560 -6.01 29.19 -26.70
N ASP A 561 -4.74 28.90 -26.39
CA ASP A 561 -4.31 27.71 -25.64
C ASP A 561 -4.34 27.92 -24.11
N ASP A 562 -3.89 26.92 -23.35
CA ASP A 562 -3.95 26.96 -21.88
C ASP A 562 -3.07 28.07 -21.27
N SER A 563 -2.11 28.59 -22.04
CA SER A 563 -1.29 29.74 -21.65
C SER A 563 -1.87 31.09 -22.09
N MET A 564 -3.11 31.10 -22.58
CA MET A 564 -3.78 32.28 -23.14
C MET A 564 -3.01 32.87 -24.33
N THR A 565 -2.27 32.02 -25.06
CA THR A 565 -1.57 32.42 -26.28
C THR A 565 -2.30 31.88 -27.50
N ASN A 566 -2.33 32.67 -28.57
CA ASN A 566 -2.92 32.22 -29.82
C ASN A 566 -2.02 31.16 -30.47
N ARG A 567 -2.49 29.92 -30.47
CA ARG A 567 -1.91 28.83 -31.25
C ARG A 567 -2.60 28.69 -32.59
N LYS A 568 -1.83 28.29 -33.60
CA LYS A 568 -2.32 27.98 -34.94
C LYS A 568 -2.09 26.51 -35.26
N ILE A 569 -3.11 25.87 -35.82
CA ILE A 569 -3.02 24.51 -36.37
C ILE A 569 -3.36 24.59 -37.85
N ALA A 570 -2.54 23.94 -38.67
CA ALA A 570 -2.81 23.70 -40.07
C ALA A 570 -3.44 22.30 -40.24
N ILE A 571 -4.54 22.23 -40.99
CA ILE A 571 -5.25 20.99 -41.29
C ILE A 571 -4.95 20.62 -42.74
N ALA A 572 -4.30 19.47 -42.94
CA ALA A 572 -4.21 18.84 -44.24
C ALA A 572 -5.51 18.06 -44.49
N GLU A 573 -6.17 18.31 -45.62
CA GLU A 573 -7.33 17.53 -46.04
C GLU A 573 -6.95 16.08 -46.28
N GLU A 574 -5.76 15.86 -46.86
CA GLU A 574 -5.22 14.55 -47.18
C GLU A 574 -3.70 14.49 -46.95
N LEU A 575 -3.22 13.41 -46.33
CA LEU A 575 -1.82 13.02 -46.25
C LEU A 575 -1.71 11.58 -46.75
N ILE A 576 -1.01 11.37 -47.87
CA ILE A 576 -0.79 10.04 -48.45
C ILE A 576 0.62 9.57 -48.11
N LEU A 577 0.70 8.43 -47.44
CA LEU A 577 1.92 7.71 -47.04
C LEU A 577 1.91 6.33 -47.70
N GLY A 578 2.43 6.26 -48.92
CA GLY A 578 2.40 5.04 -49.74
C GLY A 578 0.96 4.60 -50.03
N ASN A 579 0.57 3.43 -49.52
CA ASN A 579 -0.79 2.87 -49.69
C ASN A 579 -1.76 3.26 -48.56
N THR A 580 -1.42 4.28 -47.76
CA THR A 580 -2.26 4.77 -46.65
C THR A 580 -2.62 6.22 -46.89
N THR A 581 -3.90 6.56 -46.81
CA THR A 581 -4.40 7.93 -46.86
C THR A 581 -4.91 8.34 -45.48
N VAL A 582 -4.42 9.44 -44.93
CA VAL A 582 -4.94 10.03 -43.69
C VAL A 582 -5.63 11.34 -44.01
N ARG A 583 -6.89 11.50 -43.60
CA ARG A 583 -7.66 12.73 -43.77
C ARG A 583 -7.66 13.57 -42.51
N ASN A 584 -7.83 14.89 -42.66
CA ASN A 584 -7.94 15.84 -41.55
C ASN A 584 -6.73 15.81 -40.59
N VAL A 585 -5.51 15.74 -41.13
CA VAL A 585 -4.29 15.65 -40.31
C VAL A 585 -3.98 17.01 -39.70
N GLN A 586 -3.73 17.01 -38.38
CA GLN A 586 -3.48 18.21 -37.60
C GLN A 586 -1.97 18.45 -37.47
N PHE A 587 -1.48 19.59 -37.96
CA PHE A 587 -0.11 20.06 -37.80
C PHE A 587 -0.09 21.34 -36.97
N PHE A 588 0.71 21.37 -35.91
CA PHE A 588 0.98 22.61 -35.20
C PHE A 588 1.90 23.50 -36.02
N ILE A 589 1.52 24.76 -36.17
CA ILE A 589 2.35 25.73 -36.88
C ILE A 589 3.49 26.15 -35.95
N ASN A 590 4.73 25.92 -36.39
CA ASN A 590 5.94 26.40 -35.74
C ASN A 590 6.90 26.91 -36.82
N ASP A 591 7.14 28.23 -36.85
CA ASP A 591 8.02 28.84 -37.85
C ASP A 591 9.52 28.66 -37.54
N GLU A 592 9.85 28.07 -36.39
CA GLU A 592 11.23 27.70 -36.03
C GLU A 592 11.62 26.30 -36.54
N VAL A 593 10.67 25.51 -37.09
CA VAL A 593 11.02 24.21 -37.68
C VAL A 593 11.39 24.35 -39.16
N ASP A 594 12.53 23.74 -39.51
CA ASP A 594 13.00 23.70 -40.90
C ASP A 594 12.32 22.59 -41.73
N ASN A 595 11.62 21.66 -41.07
CA ASN A 595 11.11 20.43 -41.67
C ASN A 595 9.68 20.10 -41.22
N ILE A 596 8.96 19.38 -42.08
CA ILE A 596 7.62 18.86 -41.77
C ILE A 596 7.77 17.58 -40.98
N CYS A 597 7.31 17.56 -39.73
CA CYS A 597 7.43 16.42 -38.84
C CYS A 597 6.08 15.74 -38.62
N LEU A 598 6.09 14.41 -38.60
CA LEU A 598 4.96 13.56 -38.24
C LEU A 598 5.19 13.01 -36.82
N GLY A 599 4.46 13.59 -35.86
CA GLY A 599 4.57 13.23 -34.44
C GLY A 599 3.43 12.34 -33.94
N ASN A 600 3.46 12.02 -32.65
CA ASN A 600 2.58 11.02 -32.05
C ASN A 600 1.09 11.37 -32.03
N ASN A 601 0.69 12.65 -32.13
CA ASN A 601 -0.72 13.01 -32.32
C ASN A 601 -1.34 12.37 -33.58
N LEU A 602 -0.51 12.07 -34.60
CA LEU A 602 -0.88 11.28 -35.79
C LEU A 602 -0.45 9.82 -35.65
N LEU A 603 0.80 9.55 -35.29
CA LEU A 603 1.37 8.19 -35.36
C LEU A 603 0.66 7.19 -34.45
N ARG A 604 0.06 7.64 -33.34
CA ARG A 604 -0.76 6.80 -32.46
C ARG A 604 -2.02 6.25 -33.13
N LEU A 605 -2.45 6.82 -34.26
CA LEU A 605 -3.61 6.33 -35.00
C LEU A 605 -3.25 5.12 -35.89
N ILE A 606 -1.96 4.89 -36.14
CA ILE A 606 -1.48 3.77 -36.95
C ILE A 606 -1.42 2.52 -36.05
N PRO A 607 -2.18 1.44 -36.33
CA PRO A 607 -2.28 0.29 -35.44
C PRO A 607 -0.94 -0.37 -35.11
N GLN A 608 -0.08 -0.49 -36.12
CA GLN A 608 1.30 -0.95 -35.96
C GLN A 608 2.19 -0.29 -37.01
N TYR A 609 3.41 0.05 -36.62
CA TYR A 609 4.45 0.45 -37.56
C TYR A 609 5.81 -0.08 -37.14
N SER A 610 6.67 -0.34 -38.12
CA SER A 610 8.04 -0.77 -37.89
C SER A 610 9.04 0.11 -38.63
N MET A 611 10.17 0.34 -37.99
CA MET A 611 11.21 1.27 -38.40
C MET A 611 12.53 0.54 -38.48
N GLY A 612 13.17 0.62 -39.64
CA GLY A 612 14.58 0.32 -39.85
C GLY A 612 15.31 1.56 -40.36
N THR A 613 16.62 1.47 -40.52
CA THR A 613 17.45 2.61 -40.97
C THR A 613 17.17 3.07 -42.41
N ASN A 614 16.55 2.22 -43.23
CA ASN A 614 16.28 2.47 -44.64
C ASN A 614 14.81 2.28 -45.06
N GLN A 615 13.92 1.95 -44.13
CA GLN A 615 12.54 1.57 -44.44
C GLN A 615 11.61 1.78 -43.24
N ILE A 616 10.39 2.22 -43.53
CA ILE A 616 9.24 2.17 -42.62
C ILE A 616 8.17 1.25 -43.20
N THR A 617 7.54 0.45 -42.34
CA THR A 617 6.34 -0.32 -42.68
C THR A 617 5.21 0.13 -41.79
N LEU A 618 4.08 0.52 -42.38
CA LEU A 618 2.83 0.82 -41.68
C LEU A 618 1.85 -0.33 -41.91
N SER A 619 1.09 -0.73 -40.89
CA SER A 619 0.18 -1.88 -40.97
C SER A 619 -1.18 -1.58 -40.34
N ASP A 620 -2.26 -2.02 -40.99
CA ASP A 620 -3.65 -1.87 -40.53
C ASP A 620 -4.03 -2.87 -39.43
N GLN A 621 -3.25 -3.95 -39.32
CA GLN A 621 -3.41 -5.02 -38.36
C GLN A 621 -2.12 -5.26 -37.59
N THR A 622 -2.26 -5.93 -36.45
CA THR A 622 -1.11 -6.47 -35.74
C THR A 622 -0.56 -7.64 -36.54
N ILE A 623 0.62 -7.44 -37.13
CA ILE A 623 1.39 -8.52 -37.72
C ILE A 623 2.25 -9.09 -36.60
N ASN A 624 2.18 -10.41 -36.39
CA ASN A 624 3.10 -11.12 -35.50
C ASN A 624 4.50 -10.97 -36.07
N THR A 625 5.26 -10.04 -35.51
CA THR A 625 6.63 -9.80 -35.90
C THR A 625 7.54 -10.90 -35.38
N ASP A 626 8.69 -11.02 -36.05
CA ASP A 626 9.77 -11.98 -35.86
C ASP A 626 9.95 -12.47 -34.40
N LYS A 627 9.89 -13.79 -34.16
CA LYS A 627 9.99 -14.43 -32.82
C LYS A 627 11.30 -14.15 -32.04
N LYS A 628 12.20 -13.34 -32.58
CA LYS A 628 13.56 -13.09 -32.06
C LYS A 628 13.72 -11.75 -31.33
N GLY A 629 12.77 -10.82 -31.44
CA GLY A 629 12.83 -9.53 -30.73
C GLY A 629 12.30 -9.63 -29.29
N ILE A 630 12.77 -8.74 -28.41
CA ILE A 630 12.25 -8.64 -27.03
C ILE A 630 11.11 -7.62 -27.03
N GLU A 631 9.98 -7.99 -26.42
CA GLU A 631 8.80 -7.13 -26.29
C GLU A 631 8.73 -6.48 -24.91
N TYR A 632 8.43 -5.19 -24.88
CA TYR A 632 8.22 -4.41 -23.67
C TYR A 632 6.85 -3.73 -23.71
N PRO A 633 6.17 -3.57 -22.56
CA PRO A 633 4.93 -2.79 -22.48
C PRO A 633 5.18 -1.33 -22.85
N LEU A 634 4.16 -0.70 -23.43
CA LEU A 634 4.18 0.69 -23.90
C LEU A 634 3.00 1.46 -23.29
N LEU A 635 3.21 2.74 -22.98
CA LEU A 635 2.18 3.72 -22.62
C LEU A 635 2.36 4.98 -23.46
N ASN A 636 1.26 5.67 -23.77
CA ASN A 636 1.29 7.01 -24.35
C ASN A 636 0.96 8.06 -23.27
N ILE A 637 1.99 8.74 -22.76
CA ILE A 637 1.86 9.77 -21.73
C ILE A 637 1.99 11.13 -22.42
N GLN A 638 0.87 11.85 -22.58
CA GLN A 638 0.83 13.17 -23.23
C GLN A 638 1.46 13.19 -24.64
N ASN A 639 1.10 12.21 -25.48
CA ASN A 639 1.70 12.01 -26.82
C ASN A 639 3.21 11.67 -26.79
N ILE A 640 3.74 11.20 -25.67
CA ILE A 640 5.08 10.63 -25.57
C ILE A 640 4.96 9.13 -25.37
N LEU A 641 5.52 8.36 -26.31
CA LEU A 641 5.61 6.92 -26.18
C LEU A 641 6.67 6.54 -25.15
N CYS A 642 6.25 5.81 -24.13
CA CYS A 642 7.09 5.40 -23.01
C CYS A 642 7.04 3.89 -22.87
N TYR A 643 8.19 3.23 -22.77
CA TYR A 643 8.25 1.78 -22.54
C TYR A 643 9.05 1.48 -21.28
N TYR A 644 8.86 0.28 -20.74
CA TYR A 644 9.53 -0.10 -19.51
C TYR A 644 9.93 -1.56 -19.43
N ARG A 645 10.95 -1.83 -18.61
CA ARG A 645 11.51 -3.15 -18.37
C ARG A 645 11.30 -3.52 -16.90
N PRO A 646 10.54 -4.60 -16.61
CA PRO A 646 10.45 -5.12 -15.25
C PRO A 646 11.81 -5.63 -14.79
N THR A 647 12.24 -5.24 -13.60
CA THR A 647 13.40 -5.82 -12.89
C THR A 647 12.91 -6.62 -11.69
N ASN A 648 13.83 -7.25 -10.93
CA ASN A 648 13.45 -8.06 -9.77
C ASN A 648 12.69 -7.26 -8.69
N ASN A 649 13.01 -5.97 -8.52
CA ASN A 649 12.50 -5.14 -7.42
C ASN A 649 11.90 -3.78 -7.84
N ASP A 650 12.00 -3.40 -9.13
CA ASP A 650 11.52 -2.11 -9.66
C ASP A 650 11.32 -2.16 -11.19
N VAL A 651 11.12 -1.01 -11.82
CA VAL A 651 10.89 -0.85 -13.25
C VAL A 651 11.85 0.19 -13.84
N GLU A 652 12.62 -0.21 -14.85
CA GLU A 652 13.38 0.75 -15.66
C GLU A 652 12.47 1.32 -16.76
N SER A 653 12.40 2.64 -16.90
CA SER A 653 11.47 3.30 -17.81
C SER A 653 12.18 4.26 -18.77
N PHE A 654 11.69 4.31 -20.00
CA PHE A 654 12.28 5.06 -21.10
C PHE A 654 11.21 5.88 -21.81
N ALA A 655 11.45 7.18 -21.98
CA ALA A 655 10.62 8.09 -22.76
C ALA A 655 11.28 8.35 -24.13
N ILE A 656 10.53 8.15 -25.22
CA ILE A 656 11.07 8.33 -26.57
C ILE A 656 11.02 9.83 -26.93
N GLY A 657 12.20 10.46 -27.04
CA GLY A 657 12.42 11.82 -27.53
C GLY A 657 12.26 12.96 -26.55
N ASN A 658 11.27 12.90 -25.66
CA ASN A 658 10.96 13.98 -24.73
C ASN A 658 11.21 13.54 -23.29
N THR A 659 11.80 14.43 -22.50
CA THR A 659 12.04 14.17 -21.08
C THR A 659 10.73 14.13 -20.30
N LEU A 660 10.60 13.10 -19.47
CA LEU A 660 9.57 12.97 -18.44
C LEU A 660 10.22 12.76 -17.08
N PRO A 661 9.66 13.33 -15.99
CA PRO A 661 10.18 13.11 -14.64
C PRO A 661 10.31 11.61 -14.33
N GLY A 662 11.47 11.21 -13.81
CA GLY A 662 11.72 9.82 -13.38
C GLY A 662 11.99 8.80 -14.50
N MET A 663 12.10 9.24 -15.77
CA MET A 663 12.36 8.35 -16.91
C MET A 663 13.66 8.70 -17.63
N GLN A 664 14.30 7.71 -18.24
CA GLN A 664 15.43 7.94 -19.14
C GLN A 664 14.93 8.39 -20.52
N THR A 665 15.45 9.49 -21.05
CA THR A 665 15.13 9.92 -22.42
C THR A 665 15.97 9.14 -23.42
N ILE A 666 15.35 8.56 -24.44
CA ILE A 666 16.03 7.92 -25.57
C ILE A 666 15.55 8.53 -26.89
N THR A 667 16.47 8.96 -27.74
CA THR A 667 16.13 9.49 -29.07
C THR A 667 15.76 8.38 -30.04
N LEU A 668 15.04 8.70 -31.12
CA LEU A 668 14.75 7.74 -32.19
C LEU A 668 16.04 7.19 -32.82
N LYS A 669 17.04 8.05 -33.02
CA LYS A 669 18.33 7.68 -33.59
C LYS A 669 19.05 6.66 -32.72
N GLU A 670 19.19 6.92 -31.43
CA GLU A 670 19.79 5.97 -30.48
C GLU A 670 19.02 4.64 -30.45
N LEU A 671 17.69 4.71 -30.48
CA LEU A 671 16.84 3.51 -30.48
C LEU A 671 17.08 2.64 -31.73
N LEU A 672 17.23 3.24 -32.92
CA LEU A 672 17.51 2.53 -34.18
C LEU A 672 18.99 2.15 -34.38
N GLU A 673 19.92 2.87 -33.77
CA GLU A 673 21.34 2.49 -33.78
C GLU A 673 21.60 1.29 -32.86
N GLN A 674 20.91 1.24 -31.72
CA GLN A 674 20.98 0.10 -30.78
C GLN A 674 20.19 -1.12 -31.27
N ASN A 675 19.20 -0.92 -32.14
CA ASN A 675 18.30 -1.98 -32.61
C ASN A 675 18.13 -1.93 -34.12
N LYS A 676 18.43 -3.03 -34.81
CA LYS A 676 18.30 -3.13 -36.27
C LYS A 676 16.89 -2.87 -36.77
N LYS A 677 15.89 -3.17 -35.93
CA LYS A 677 14.47 -2.92 -36.22
C LYS A 677 13.73 -2.64 -34.92
N VAL A 678 12.93 -1.58 -34.94
CA VAL A 678 12.00 -1.22 -33.86
C VAL A 678 10.58 -1.37 -34.39
N THR A 679 9.73 -2.10 -33.67
CA THR A 679 8.30 -2.20 -34.02
C THR A 679 7.47 -1.63 -32.88
N ILE A 680 6.59 -0.68 -33.20
CA ILE A 680 5.64 -0.09 -32.27
C ILE A 680 4.26 -0.63 -32.63
N ASN A 681 3.65 -1.33 -31.69
CA ASN A 681 2.31 -1.89 -31.81
C ASN A 681 1.38 -1.11 -30.89
N ILE A 682 0.69 -0.11 -31.44
CA ILE A 682 -0.23 0.73 -30.67
C ILE A 682 -1.47 -0.08 -30.26
N ARG A 683 -1.96 -0.97 -31.13
CA ARG A 683 -3.14 -1.79 -30.84
C ARG A 683 -2.99 -2.64 -29.57
N ASN A 684 -1.81 -3.23 -29.39
CA ASN A 684 -1.49 -4.03 -28.20
C ASN A 684 -0.72 -3.23 -27.14
N MET A 685 -0.29 -2.00 -27.43
CA MET A 685 0.56 -1.17 -26.57
C MET A 685 1.84 -1.89 -26.14
N HIS A 686 2.63 -2.34 -27.12
CA HIS A 686 3.95 -2.92 -26.92
C HIS A 686 4.96 -2.35 -27.92
N ILE A 687 6.22 -2.34 -27.52
CA ILE A 687 7.37 -2.08 -28.40
C ILE A 687 8.23 -3.34 -28.49
N GLN A 688 8.63 -3.70 -29.70
CA GLN A 688 9.56 -4.78 -29.96
C GLN A 688 10.91 -4.22 -30.42
N LEU A 689 11.98 -4.61 -29.74
CA LEU A 689 13.35 -4.20 -30.01
C LEU A 689 14.17 -5.40 -30.50
N LYS A 690 14.91 -5.26 -31.60
CA LYS A 690 15.66 -6.34 -32.27
C LYS A 690 17.10 -5.97 -32.60
#